data_AF-A0A2E0TBU0-F1
#
_entry.id   AF-A0A2E0TBU0-F1
#
_cell.length_a   1.000
_cell.length_b   1.000
_cell.length_c   1.000
_cell.angle_alpha   90.00
_cell.angle_beta   90.00
_cell.angle_gamma   90.00
#
_symmetry.space_group_name_H-M   'P 1'
#
loop_
_entity.id
_entity.type
_entity.pdbx_description
1 polymer ?
#
loop_
_entity_poly.entity_id
_entity_poly.type
_entity_poly.pdbx_seq_one_letter_code
_entity_poly.pdbx_strand_id
1 'polypeptide(L)'
;MPERGTLGEEIFRIFCQRVASDELPNDVSGRESRDVCAGTASPDAAPTPRLRAMAENRDRLVAALDQTLPEPLEDDLDHFMLQLVPFYDPPAEQLPTQTRALADLLTKLEEDDEAVGALERLSTRVGYRPLRLALGVTRPALAYPRIVELTETALTTIDEGGAAGEEWDDLLRAISLELATSEASEPEDGASTLELTRQLLFTTRAEFAGDGGSRYMVVRDGRGIVVPASDDGSVPAPFVDMDGDGLADVDPLGRFVGRAGLVEVPAPFAVLGEGDVLRGTAGRALRADRTPIFAYRDVNQTLLAGVTREAPPLLDPEEPALLDMAYGLPVLLGPEGMREEVLGRGVTVRYPGYDTSSGPLFDLVWGTGALLTEEETDDVLALVDQLLEENEHELAGLIDSGLFGDAVADATPDASIPPDSELWDDLIQVVQWMADEPGLLEAVLRALADPRSRRLGTVYAEMMRFRDEVGFDPADLNRPMRDQVWTDPVDPAAPDTADNTSLFQRSISVIHDLDGVRYCNKDGARLRMRLLGLNITYPLVGGSFDECELLEIENVVDAYSQSIIGRYELEIKDGFLNVLLDVGSSLGIDPDRVLEESSGIDGLTRTPTPEALNRMIFTREGNEFLEELFDPIPSRDGVPIEERHDPILFAWERSFRFCGDELVAPDAPCAEPEEVSFYEAMSPLLEAFDSFDRRREGRFLFGRLVTALHTHWPSEGAEMTQDADPSAPFFAHHDDARSYEPILAALFGDCDWMPAGGAGGRRCDPERGGQLIKRLQEASAVLDGLEVRPGVDGIDVLTNAALSMVRPAEGLLDRAGSAVTTTNGGREIPLTRLHLMLDALSDFDAAFAGAPPERLERWRSARSVLVDQFLPIRERSGARQLENRRVYGLLRVLVPFLRDRIADHRARGDLQEWAEGLSGRMEDTLGSHVGATAFRFSEAVQTDEVAKEELAELVRYLMNEASENDAFDTTLLATADLLQVLEDDDNLVPLLPVLAEGVAPGVRDQIAGGGVVDPAELELAGSAIDTTLDLLRDIVEVDDRRTLREVLANLVSLQENGETPLETIIDVVAEVNRVEPNAGGPLRADDHRSVLGNTNEFLVDERRGLERIYDVVQARQLEE
;
A
#
# COMPACT_ATOMS: atom_id res chain seq x y z
N MET A 1 48.19 19.27 -49.80
CA MET A 1 47.67 19.69 -48.49
C MET A 1 47.85 18.50 -47.57
N PRO A 2 48.28 18.67 -46.31
CA PRO A 2 48.24 17.56 -45.35
C PRO A 2 46.79 17.06 -45.27
N GLU A 3 46.58 15.76 -45.11
CA GLU A 3 45.25 15.22 -44.78
C GLU A 3 44.78 15.92 -43.49
N ARG A 4 43.55 16.41 -43.50
CA ARG A 4 42.93 17.05 -42.33
C ARG A 4 42.67 15.91 -41.34
N GLY A 5 43.16 16.05 -40.10
CA GLY A 5 42.87 15.08 -39.04
C GLY A 5 41.40 15.11 -38.65
N THR A 6 40.96 14.17 -37.80
CA THR A 6 39.59 14.19 -37.25
C THR A 6 39.36 15.40 -36.35
N LEU A 7 38.11 15.73 -36.06
CA LEU A 7 37.78 16.84 -35.15
C LEU A 7 38.37 16.61 -33.74
N GLY A 8 38.35 15.38 -33.23
CA GLY A 8 38.96 15.01 -31.95
C GLY A 8 40.48 15.19 -31.96
N GLU A 9 41.17 14.87 -33.05
CA GLU A 9 42.61 15.14 -33.20
C GLU A 9 42.93 16.63 -33.13
N GLU A 10 42.07 17.45 -33.74
CA GLU A 10 42.20 18.91 -33.74
C GLU A 10 41.92 19.51 -32.35
N ILE A 11 40.86 19.06 -31.68
CA ILE A 11 40.52 19.44 -30.30
C ILE A 11 41.68 19.08 -29.37
N PHE A 12 42.16 17.84 -29.40
CA PHE A 12 43.31 17.38 -28.60
C PHE A 12 44.53 18.28 -28.84
N ARG A 13 44.85 18.57 -30.10
CA ARG A 13 46.00 19.40 -30.47
C ARG A 13 45.90 20.80 -29.86
N ILE A 14 44.72 21.42 -29.90
CA ILE A 14 44.48 22.76 -29.32
C ILE A 14 44.62 22.72 -27.80
N PHE A 15 43.97 21.76 -27.13
CA PHE A 15 44.06 21.62 -25.68
C PHE A 15 45.49 21.32 -25.21
N CYS A 16 46.20 20.42 -25.89
CA CYS A 16 47.61 20.15 -25.59
C CYS A 16 48.49 21.39 -25.77
N GLN A 17 48.28 22.18 -26.82
CA GLN A 17 49.01 23.44 -27.02
C GLN A 17 48.68 24.47 -25.94
N ARG A 18 47.44 24.48 -25.43
CA ARG A 18 47.03 25.35 -24.34
C ARG A 18 47.71 24.99 -23.04
N VAL A 19 47.66 23.70 -22.65
CA VAL A 19 48.42 23.17 -21.51
C VAL A 19 49.90 23.49 -21.67
N ALA A 20 50.45 23.38 -22.89
CA ALA A 20 51.85 23.71 -23.13
C ALA A 20 52.16 25.20 -22.96
N SER A 21 51.26 26.09 -23.37
CA SER A 21 51.42 27.53 -23.17
C SER A 21 51.43 27.91 -21.70
N ASP A 22 50.76 27.13 -20.85
CA ASP A 22 50.73 27.35 -19.41
C ASP A 22 51.99 26.80 -18.73
N GLU A 23 52.35 25.55 -19.04
CA GLU A 23 53.55 24.87 -18.54
C GLU A 23 54.86 25.50 -19.01
N LEU A 24 54.87 26.08 -20.22
CA LEU A 24 56.02 26.68 -20.87
C LEU A 24 55.72 28.13 -21.30
N PRO A 25 55.55 29.06 -20.35
CA PRO A 25 55.12 30.43 -20.66
C PRO A 25 56.16 31.22 -21.49
N ASN A 26 57.40 30.72 -21.58
CA ASN A 26 58.47 31.31 -22.38
C ASN A 26 58.59 30.73 -23.80
N ASP A 27 57.94 29.59 -24.11
CA ASP A 27 57.91 29.01 -25.46
C ASP A 27 56.73 29.55 -26.27
N VAL A 28 56.77 30.86 -26.54
CA VAL A 28 55.74 31.56 -27.33
C VAL A 28 55.59 30.98 -28.76
N SER A 29 56.62 30.28 -29.25
CA SER A 29 56.61 29.66 -30.57
C SER A 29 55.99 28.25 -30.61
N GLY A 30 55.73 27.66 -29.43
CA GLY A 30 55.33 26.26 -29.27
C GLY A 30 56.35 25.27 -29.83
N ARG A 31 57.62 25.66 -30.02
CA ARG A 31 58.61 24.83 -30.71
C ARG A 31 58.91 23.55 -29.93
N GLU A 32 58.79 23.60 -28.60
CA GLU A 32 59.12 22.50 -27.69
C GLU A 32 57.94 21.53 -27.50
N SER A 33 56.71 21.95 -27.80
CA SER A 33 55.49 21.14 -27.62
C SER A 33 54.74 20.80 -28.92
N ARG A 34 54.95 21.55 -30.02
CA ARG A 34 54.17 21.43 -31.27
C ARG A 34 54.17 20.01 -31.83
N ASP A 35 55.33 19.37 -31.92
CA ASP A 35 55.45 18.06 -32.57
C ASP A 35 54.81 16.96 -31.69
N VAL A 36 54.82 17.13 -30.36
CA VAL A 36 54.15 16.26 -29.37
C VAL A 36 52.63 16.44 -29.43
N CYS A 37 52.14 17.68 -29.40
CA CYS A 37 50.71 17.97 -29.50
C CYS A 37 50.12 17.62 -30.88
N ALA A 38 50.93 17.62 -31.93
CA ALA A 38 50.52 17.13 -33.25
C ALA A 38 50.50 15.60 -33.36
N GLY A 39 50.90 14.85 -32.32
CA GLY A 39 51.01 13.39 -32.36
C GLY A 39 52.15 12.87 -33.25
N THR A 40 53.06 13.74 -33.68
CA THR A 40 54.18 13.39 -34.58
C THR A 40 55.47 13.01 -33.86
N ALA A 41 55.53 13.25 -32.54
CA ALA A 41 56.61 12.86 -31.65
C ALA A 41 56.09 11.92 -30.55
N SER A 42 56.95 11.05 -30.04
CA SER A 42 56.64 10.15 -28.93
C SER A 42 56.35 10.94 -27.64
N PRO A 43 55.46 10.46 -26.75
CA PRO A 43 55.20 11.11 -25.45
C PRO A 43 56.46 11.35 -24.60
N ASP A 44 57.49 10.51 -24.73
CA ASP A 44 58.79 10.69 -24.06
C ASP A 44 59.47 12.03 -24.42
N ALA A 45 59.17 12.58 -25.60
CA ALA A 45 59.69 13.86 -26.07
C ALA A 45 58.99 15.08 -25.45
N ALA A 46 57.92 14.88 -24.67
CA ALA A 46 57.22 15.97 -24.00
C ALA A 46 58.11 16.68 -22.97
N PRO A 47 58.12 18.04 -22.96
CA PRO A 47 59.04 18.82 -22.13
C PRO A 47 58.65 18.91 -20.66
N THR A 48 57.38 18.62 -20.31
CA THR A 48 56.89 18.59 -18.93
C THR A 48 56.10 17.30 -18.64
N PRO A 49 55.99 16.86 -17.36
CA PRO A 49 55.21 15.68 -16.99
C PRO A 49 53.74 15.76 -17.39
N ARG A 50 53.10 16.93 -17.23
CA ARG A 50 51.69 17.17 -17.62
C ARG A 50 51.48 17.02 -19.13
N LEU A 51 52.41 17.54 -19.93
CA LEU A 51 52.40 17.35 -21.39
C LEU A 51 52.68 15.91 -21.82
N ARG A 52 53.51 15.18 -21.06
CA ARG A 52 53.72 13.75 -21.27
C ARG A 52 52.44 12.98 -21.02
N ALA A 53 51.76 13.22 -19.90
CA ALA A 53 50.49 12.59 -19.54
C ALA A 53 49.40 12.84 -20.60
N MET A 54 49.29 14.08 -21.11
CA MET A 54 48.41 14.40 -22.25
C MET A 54 48.77 13.58 -23.49
N ALA A 55 50.05 13.51 -23.85
CA ALA A 55 50.50 12.76 -25.02
C ALA A 55 50.30 11.24 -24.88
N GLU A 56 50.45 10.68 -23.67
CA GLU A 56 50.20 9.27 -23.36
C GLU A 56 48.70 8.90 -23.45
N ASN A 57 47.82 9.84 -23.11
CA ASN A 57 46.36 9.65 -23.20
C ASN A 57 45.75 10.13 -24.53
N ARG A 58 46.58 10.56 -25.50
CA ARG A 58 46.12 11.12 -26.79
C ARG A 58 45.09 10.22 -27.46
N ASP A 59 45.43 8.96 -27.68
CA ASP A 59 44.59 8.08 -28.51
C ASP A 59 43.26 7.76 -27.82
N ARG A 60 43.24 7.66 -26.47
CA ARG A 60 42.00 7.50 -25.69
C ARG A 60 41.12 8.74 -25.79
N LEU A 61 41.69 9.92 -25.55
CA LEU A 61 40.95 11.19 -25.57
C LEU A 61 40.44 11.53 -26.98
N VAL A 62 41.26 11.33 -28.02
CA VAL A 62 40.83 11.53 -29.42
C VAL A 62 39.69 10.58 -29.77
N ALA A 63 39.76 9.29 -29.41
CA ALA A 63 38.68 8.35 -29.69
C ALA A 63 37.38 8.72 -28.98
N ALA A 64 37.45 9.14 -27.71
CA ALA A 64 36.28 9.62 -26.96
C ALA A 64 35.67 10.89 -27.60
N LEU A 65 36.50 11.84 -28.01
CA LEU A 65 36.05 13.07 -28.68
C LEU A 65 35.43 12.79 -30.06
N ASP A 66 36.05 11.93 -30.87
CA ASP A 66 35.54 11.57 -32.21
C ASP A 66 34.24 10.78 -32.14
N GLN A 67 34.02 9.99 -31.07
CA GLN A 67 32.75 9.32 -30.84
C GLN A 67 31.67 10.29 -30.36
N THR A 68 32.04 11.26 -29.52
CA THR A 68 31.11 12.29 -29.04
C THR A 68 30.67 13.22 -30.17
N LEU A 69 31.62 13.61 -31.01
CA LEU A 69 31.48 14.57 -32.11
C LEU A 69 31.87 13.92 -33.45
N PRO A 70 31.07 12.97 -33.96
CA PRO A 70 31.42 12.24 -35.18
C PRO A 70 31.27 13.14 -36.41
N GLU A 71 31.99 12.82 -37.50
CA GLU A 71 32.00 13.59 -38.75
C GLU A 71 30.59 13.96 -39.28
N PRO A 72 29.55 13.11 -39.20
CA PRO A 72 28.20 13.48 -39.63
C PRO A 72 27.56 14.62 -38.82
N LEU A 73 28.03 14.89 -37.60
CA LEU A 73 27.51 15.94 -36.71
C LEU A 73 28.16 17.30 -36.97
N GLU A 74 29.23 17.39 -37.78
CA GLU A 74 30.01 18.62 -37.96
C GLU A 74 29.16 19.82 -38.43
N ASP A 75 28.25 19.62 -39.39
CA ASP A 75 27.41 20.69 -39.94
C ASP A 75 26.38 21.23 -38.92
N ASP A 76 25.87 20.36 -38.05
CA ASP A 76 24.92 20.72 -37.00
C ASP A 76 25.64 21.34 -35.80
N LEU A 77 26.83 20.83 -35.46
CA LEU A 77 27.71 21.43 -34.46
C LEU A 77 28.16 22.84 -34.88
N ASP A 78 28.55 23.08 -36.13
CA ASP A 78 28.91 24.43 -36.61
C ASP A 78 27.73 25.39 -36.48
N HIS A 79 26.53 24.94 -36.86
CA HIS A 79 25.30 25.72 -36.70
C HIS A 79 25.00 26.01 -35.23
N PHE A 80 25.06 25.01 -34.36
CA PHE A 80 24.83 25.15 -32.92
C PHE A 80 25.84 26.10 -32.26
N MET A 81 27.14 25.95 -32.57
CA MET A 81 28.18 26.83 -32.05
C MET A 81 27.98 28.29 -32.48
N LEU A 82 27.44 28.56 -33.66
CA LEU A 82 27.04 29.90 -34.09
C LEU A 82 25.86 30.46 -33.28
N GLN A 83 24.91 29.60 -32.89
CA GLN A 83 23.77 30.00 -32.05
C GLN A 83 24.19 30.35 -30.62
N LEU A 84 25.26 29.74 -30.09
CA LEU A 84 25.76 30.05 -28.74
C LEU A 84 26.48 31.40 -28.65
N VAL A 85 26.87 32.00 -29.78
CA VAL A 85 27.67 33.25 -29.83
C VAL A 85 27.08 34.42 -29.02
N PRO A 86 25.76 34.68 -29.01
CA PRO A 86 25.17 35.75 -28.19
C PRO A 86 25.35 35.55 -26.68
N PHE A 87 25.48 34.31 -26.19
CA PHE A 87 25.64 34.02 -24.75
C PHE A 87 27.00 34.44 -24.18
N TYR A 88 27.93 34.81 -25.06
CA TYR A 88 29.21 35.40 -24.70
C TYR A 88 29.13 36.93 -24.56
N ASP A 89 28.10 37.58 -25.13
CA ASP A 89 28.12 39.03 -25.29
C ASP A 89 27.57 39.80 -24.07
N PRO A 90 28.13 41.00 -23.79
CA PRO A 90 27.54 41.91 -22.81
C PRO A 90 26.16 42.44 -23.25
N PRO A 91 25.23 42.72 -22.30
CA PRO A 91 25.43 42.71 -20.86
C PRO A 91 25.09 41.38 -20.16
N ALA A 92 24.58 40.37 -20.88
CA ALA A 92 24.07 39.14 -20.26
C ALA A 92 25.18 38.17 -19.87
N GLU A 93 26.21 37.99 -20.71
CA GLU A 93 27.39 37.15 -20.42
C GLU A 93 27.06 35.81 -19.74
N GLN A 94 26.06 35.08 -20.22
CA GLN A 94 25.55 33.87 -19.54
C GLN A 94 26.60 32.76 -19.40
N LEU A 95 27.35 32.46 -20.47
CA LEU A 95 28.43 31.47 -20.42
C LEU A 95 29.57 31.89 -19.44
N PRO A 96 30.09 33.13 -19.50
CA PRO A 96 31.01 33.63 -18.48
C PRO A 96 30.44 33.58 -17.05
N THR A 97 29.16 33.92 -16.85
CA THR A 97 28.53 33.94 -15.53
C THR A 97 28.45 32.54 -14.93
N GLN A 98 27.98 31.56 -15.70
CA GLN A 98 27.88 30.17 -15.27
C GLN A 98 29.26 29.57 -14.93
N THR A 99 30.28 29.84 -15.75
CA THR A 99 31.63 29.31 -15.50
C THR A 99 32.32 29.95 -14.30
N ARG A 100 32.07 31.23 -14.03
CA ARG A 100 32.51 31.91 -12.80
C ARG A 100 31.81 31.34 -11.55
N ALA A 101 30.51 31.07 -11.62
CA ALA A 101 29.76 30.45 -10.50
C ALA A 101 30.25 29.02 -10.21
N LEU A 102 30.51 28.21 -11.25
CA LEU A 102 31.11 26.88 -11.08
C LEU A 102 32.51 26.96 -10.47
N ALA A 103 33.34 27.90 -10.93
CA ALA A 103 34.68 28.12 -10.41
C ALA A 103 34.69 28.51 -8.91
N ASP A 104 33.73 29.33 -8.47
CA ASP A 104 33.55 29.67 -7.05
C ASP A 104 33.22 28.42 -6.22
N LEU A 105 32.31 27.56 -6.68
CA LEU A 105 31.99 26.30 -6.00
C LEU A 105 33.20 25.35 -5.92
N LEU A 106 33.96 25.21 -7.02
CA LEU A 106 35.18 24.39 -7.03
C LEU A 106 36.24 24.93 -6.06
N THR A 107 36.34 26.26 -5.93
CA THR A 107 37.24 26.90 -4.97
C THR A 107 36.82 26.56 -3.53
N LYS A 108 35.54 26.68 -3.20
CA LYS A 108 35.02 26.32 -1.87
C LYS A 108 35.26 24.85 -1.53
N LEU A 109 35.15 23.96 -2.52
CA LEU A 109 35.46 22.53 -2.35
C LEU A 109 36.96 22.26 -2.19
N GLU A 110 37.82 22.98 -2.92
CA GLU A 110 39.27 22.87 -2.82
C GLU A 110 39.80 23.34 -1.45
N GLU A 111 39.23 24.43 -0.91
CA GLU A 111 39.63 25.06 0.34
C GLU A 111 39.11 24.33 1.60
N ASP A 112 38.12 23.45 1.46
CA ASP A 112 37.53 22.69 2.57
C ASP A 112 38.28 21.37 2.82
N ASP A 113 39.12 21.34 3.86
CA ASP A 113 39.98 20.21 4.19
C ASP A 113 39.20 18.91 4.49
N GLU A 114 38.02 19.01 5.09
CA GLU A 114 37.20 17.85 5.43
C GLU A 114 36.55 17.26 4.17
N ALA A 115 36.05 18.12 3.28
CA ALA A 115 35.51 17.73 1.99
C ALA A 115 36.58 17.09 1.08
N VAL A 116 37.77 17.69 0.96
CA VAL A 116 38.90 17.08 0.22
C VAL A 116 39.32 15.74 0.85
N GLY A 117 39.32 15.64 2.18
CA GLY A 117 39.60 14.38 2.87
C GLY A 117 38.57 13.29 2.57
N ALA A 118 37.28 13.65 2.48
CA ALA A 118 36.23 12.73 2.07
C ALA A 118 36.39 12.28 0.61
N LEU A 119 36.70 13.20 -0.31
CA LEU A 119 37.01 12.86 -1.71
C LEU A 119 38.20 11.88 -1.81
N GLU A 120 39.26 12.09 -1.03
CA GLU A 120 40.41 11.17 -0.98
C GLU A 120 40.00 9.77 -0.51
N ARG A 121 39.16 9.65 0.51
CA ARG A 121 38.66 8.35 0.99
C ARG A 121 37.79 7.67 -0.06
N LEU A 122 36.89 8.42 -0.70
CA LEU A 122 36.02 7.94 -1.78
C LEU A 122 36.81 7.48 -3.01
N SER A 123 37.92 8.16 -3.36
CA SER A 123 38.74 7.81 -4.52
C SER A 123 39.38 6.42 -4.41
N THR A 124 39.49 5.86 -3.21
CA THR A 124 40.00 4.50 -2.97
C THR A 124 39.01 3.40 -3.35
N ARG A 125 37.74 3.73 -3.57
CA ARG A 125 36.62 2.79 -3.81
C ARG A 125 36.49 2.37 -5.28
N VAL A 126 37.63 2.17 -5.93
CA VAL A 126 37.69 1.85 -7.35
C VAL A 126 37.10 0.46 -7.62
N GLY A 127 36.23 0.37 -8.64
CA GLY A 127 35.57 -0.88 -9.04
C GLY A 127 34.51 -1.38 -8.07
N TYR A 128 33.90 -0.52 -7.26
CA TYR A 128 32.76 -0.89 -6.41
C TYR A 128 31.48 -1.09 -7.23
N ARG A 129 31.39 -0.49 -8.42
CA ARG A 129 30.33 -0.73 -9.40
C ARG A 129 30.88 -1.44 -10.63
N PRO A 130 30.08 -2.24 -11.36
CA PRO A 130 30.47 -2.77 -12.66
C PRO A 130 30.80 -1.63 -13.64
N LEU A 131 31.91 -1.74 -14.38
CA LEU A 131 32.41 -0.69 -15.28
C LEU A 131 31.34 -0.16 -16.25
N ARG A 132 30.57 -1.07 -16.87
CA ARG A 132 29.46 -0.73 -17.79
C ARG A 132 28.38 0.18 -17.18
N LEU A 133 28.29 0.23 -15.87
CA LEU A 133 27.22 0.88 -15.10
C LEU A 133 27.77 1.95 -14.16
N ALA A 134 29.04 2.35 -14.31
CA ALA A 134 29.71 3.25 -13.37
C ALA A 134 29.06 4.64 -13.33
N LEU A 135 28.62 5.19 -14.47
CA LEU A 135 27.83 6.43 -14.55
C LEU A 135 26.44 6.37 -13.88
N GLY A 136 25.93 5.20 -13.50
CA GLY A 136 24.59 5.09 -12.92
C GLY A 136 23.51 5.76 -13.79
N VAL A 137 22.44 6.26 -13.16
CA VAL A 137 21.24 6.79 -13.85
C VAL A 137 21.54 7.92 -14.85
N THR A 138 22.67 8.62 -14.69
CA THR A 138 23.11 9.69 -15.60
C THR A 138 23.20 9.21 -17.05
N ARG A 139 23.69 7.98 -17.29
CA ARG A 139 23.79 7.45 -18.66
C ARG A 139 22.42 7.31 -19.34
N PRO A 140 21.46 6.51 -18.82
CA PRO A 140 20.18 6.38 -19.48
C PRO A 140 19.39 7.70 -19.52
N ALA A 141 19.54 8.59 -18.53
CA ALA A 141 18.90 9.91 -18.53
C ALA A 141 19.40 10.81 -19.68
N LEU A 142 20.72 10.92 -19.89
CA LEU A 142 21.27 11.73 -20.99
C LEU A 142 21.06 11.09 -22.37
N ALA A 143 20.86 9.78 -22.43
CA ALA A 143 20.48 9.06 -23.64
C ALA A 143 18.95 8.94 -23.83
N TYR A 144 18.14 9.61 -23.00
CA TYR A 144 16.69 9.52 -23.06
C TYR A 144 16.14 10.08 -24.38
N PRO A 145 15.31 9.34 -25.13
CA PRO A 145 14.86 9.79 -26.44
C PRO A 145 14.10 11.11 -26.46
N ARG A 146 13.35 11.43 -25.39
CA ARG A 146 12.58 12.70 -25.23
C ARG A 146 13.27 13.71 -24.31
N ILE A 147 14.60 13.64 -24.15
CA ILE A 147 15.33 14.54 -23.24
C ILE A 147 15.11 16.03 -23.56
N VAL A 148 14.90 16.39 -24.84
CA VAL A 148 14.65 17.78 -25.25
C VAL A 148 13.27 18.22 -24.77
N GLU A 149 12.22 17.45 -25.08
CA GLU A 149 10.84 17.75 -24.68
C GLU A 149 10.67 17.80 -23.16
N LEU A 150 11.30 16.85 -22.45
CA LEU A 150 11.36 16.83 -20.99
C LEU A 150 12.05 18.08 -20.45
N THR A 151 13.20 18.46 -21.01
CA THR A 151 13.97 19.62 -20.53
C THR A 151 13.22 20.92 -20.81
N GLU A 152 12.65 21.11 -22.01
CA GLU A 152 11.83 22.27 -22.35
C GLU A 152 10.66 22.44 -21.37
N THR A 153 9.96 21.34 -21.10
CA THR A 153 8.79 21.33 -20.23
C THR A 153 9.20 21.59 -18.79
N ALA A 154 10.16 20.83 -18.25
CA ALA A 154 10.65 20.99 -16.88
C ALA A 154 11.15 22.41 -16.62
N LEU A 155 11.94 22.97 -17.55
CA LEU A 155 12.46 24.33 -17.42
C LEU A 155 11.35 25.38 -17.46
N THR A 156 10.34 25.23 -18.33
CA THR A 156 9.18 26.14 -18.39
C THR A 156 8.34 26.07 -17.12
N THR A 157 8.15 24.87 -16.56
CA THR A 157 7.36 24.65 -15.35
C THR A 157 8.02 25.27 -14.12
N ILE A 158 9.34 25.18 -14.00
CA ILE A 158 10.10 25.70 -12.84
C ILE A 158 10.68 27.11 -13.05
N ASP A 159 10.39 27.77 -14.18
CA ASP A 159 10.87 29.13 -14.46
C ASP A 159 10.14 30.20 -13.63
N GLU A 160 10.68 31.42 -13.63
CA GLU A 160 10.00 32.59 -13.03
C GLU A 160 8.64 32.81 -13.72
N GLY A 161 7.56 32.65 -12.96
CA GLY A 161 6.18 32.73 -13.46
C GLY A 161 5.66 31.45 -14.13
N GLY A 162 6.45 30.38 -14.13
CA GLY A 162 6.02 29.02 -14.42
C GLY A 162 5.08 28.46 -13.35
N ALA A 163 4.46 27.31 -13.62
CA ALA A 163 3.44 26.73 -12.74
C ALA A 163 3.99 26.27 -11.36
N ALA A 164 5.29 26.02 -11.24
CA ALA A 164 5.95 25.53 -10.03
C ALA A 164 7.23 26.31 -9.68
N GLY A 165 7.44 27.51 -10.23
CA GLY A 165 8.67 28.28 -10.05
C GLY A 165 8.92 28.70 -8.59
N GLU A 166 7.89 29.22 -7.90
CA GLU A 166 8.01 29.62 -6.49
C GLU A 166 8.24 28.39 -5.58
N GLU A 167 7.52 27.29 -5.84
CA GLU A 167 7.64 26.05 -5.08
C GLU A 167 8.99 25.36 -5.30
N TRP A 168 9.56 25.47 -6.50
CA TRP A 168 10.91 24.99 -6.82
C TRP A 168 11.97 25.75 -6.00
N ASP A 169 11.89 27.08 -5.97
CA ASP A 169 12.80 27.91 -5.17
C ASP A 169 12.70 27.60 -3.67
N ASP A 170 11.48 27.44 -3.16
CA ASP A 170 11.25 27.05 -1.76
C ASP A 170 11.86 25.68 -1.45
N LEU A 171 11.73 24.70 -2.36
CA LEU A 171 12.36 23.39 -2.23
C LEU A 171 13.89 23.48 -2.25
N LEU A 172 14.47 24.27 -3.15
CA LEU A 172 15.93 24.48 -3.21
C LEU A 172 16.47 25.13 -1.93
N ARG A 173 15.76 26.12 -1.37
CA ARG A 173 16.11 26.74 -0.08
C ARG A 173 16.05 25.72 1.07
N ALA A 174 15.01 24.89 1.10
CA ALA A 174 14.87 23.83 2.09
C ALA A 174 16.01 22.81 2.03
N ILE A 175 16.29 22.28 0.83
CA ILE A 175 17.40 21.36 0.58
C ILE A 175 18.73 22.01 0.96
N SER A 176 18.96 23.27 0.57
CA SER A 176 20.21 23.96 0.89
C SER A 176 20.43 24.10 2.39
N LEU A 177 19.38 24.38 3.17
CA LEU A 177 19.48 24.48 4.62
C LEU A 177 19.76 23.12 5.27
N GLU A 178 19.09 22.06 4.81
CA GLU A 178 19.31 20.69 5.28
C GLU A 178 20.77 20.25 5.02
N LEU A 179 21.25 20.44 3.79
CA LEU A 179 22.63 20.12 3.41
C LEU A 179 23.65 20.94 4.22
N ALA A 180 23.41 22.24 4.41
CA ALA A 180 24.30 23.13 5.14
C ALA A 180 24.38 22.81 6.63
N THR A 181 23.29 22.30 7.21
CA THR A 181 23.16 21.97 8.64
C THR A 181 23.40 20.51 8.96
N SER A 182 23.62 19.65 7.95
CA SER A 182 23.92 18.22 8.14
C SER A 182 25.04 17.98 9.16
N GLU A 183 24.81 17.00 10.02
CA GLU A 183 25.71 16.54 11.07
C GLU A 183 25.79 15.01 11.01
N ALA A 184 26.91 14.44 11.50
CA ALA A 184 27.04 12.99 11.59
C ALA A 184 26.05 12.45 12.63
N SER A 185 25.36 11.37 12.29
CA SER A 185 24.38 10.75 13.18
C SER A 185 25.07 10.24 14.45
N GLU A 186 24.47 10.47 15.62
CA GLU A 186 24.92 9.78 16.84
C GLU A 186 24.54 8.30 16.75
N PRO A 187 25.42 7.37 17.19
CA PRO A 187 25.06 5.96 17.23
C PRO A 187 23.90 5.73 18.21
N GLU A 188 22.70 5.45 17.69
CA GLU A 188 21.55 5.06 18.49
C GLU A 188 21.65 3.59 18.96
N ASP A 189 20.92 3.24 20.03
CA ASP A 189 20.77 1.85 20.46
C ASP A 189 19.85 1.08 19.48
N GLY A 190 20.41 0.61 18.35
CA GLY A 190 19.69 -0.22 17.36
C GLY A 190 20.07 0.05 15.92
N ALA A 191 19.36 -0.60 14.99
CA ALA A 191 19.49 -0.36 13.56
C ALA A 191 18.74 0.92 13.15
N SER A 192 19.34 1.75 12.30
CA SER A 192 18.71 2.98 11.81
C SER A 192 17.56 2.67 10.83
N THR A 193 16.67 3.64 10.58
CA THR A 193 15.59 3.51 9.58
C THR A 193 16.13 3.16 8.19
N LEU A 194 17.27 3.74 7.81
CA LEU A 194 17.93 3.46 6.54
C LEU A 194 18.47 2.02 6.50
N GLU A 195 19.11 1.56 7.58
CA GLU A 195 19.60 0.18 7.68
C GLU A 195 18.44 -0.82 7.57
N LEU A 196 17.34 -0.57 8.30
CA LEU A 196 16.13 -1.40 8.23
C LEU A 196 15.50 -1.41 6.84
N THR A 197 15.44 -0.24 6.18
CA THR A 197 14.95 -0.11 4.81
C THR A 197 15.81 -0.92 3.86
N ARG A 198 17.14 -0.85 4.00
CA ARG A 198 18.09 -1.63 3.19
C ARG A 198 17.96 -3.13 3.44
N GLN A 199 17.84 -3.56 4.71
CA GLN A 199 17.59 -4.96 5.06
C GLN A 199 16.32 -5.48 4.37
N LEU A 200 15.23 -4.72 4.41
CA LEU A 200 13.97 -5.07 3.77
C LEU A 200 14.09 -5.10 2.24
N LEU A 201 14.50 -3.99 1.63
CA LEU A 201 14.59 -3.83 0.18
C LEU A 201 15.58 -4.78 -0.48
N PHE A 202 16.60 -5.24 0.24
CA PHE A 202 17.56 -6.21 -0.28
C PHE A 202 17.23 -7.66 0.06
N THR A 203 16.05 -7.95 0.64
CA THR A 203 15.57 -9.33 0.82
C THR A 203 15.31 -9.96 -0.54
N THR A 204 15.81 -11.17 -0.77
CA THR A 204 15.75 -11.82 -2.09
C THR A 204 14.68 -12.91 -2.16
N ARG A 205 13.95 -12.95 -3.27
CA ARG A 205 12.99 -14.01 -3.59
C ARG A 205 12.98 -14.33 -5.09
N ALA A 206 12.64 -15.57 -5.43
CA ALA A 206 12.57 -16.00 -6.83
C ALA A 206 11.46 -15.26 -7.60
N GLU A 207 10.38 -14.89 -6.89
CA GLU A 207 9.23 -14.19 -7.45
C GLU A 207 9.56 -12.75 -7.90
N PHE A 208 10.61 -12.13 -7.35
CA PHE A 208 11.05 -10.79 -7.77
C PHE A 208 11.92 -10.80 -9.02
N ALA A 209 12.46 -11.96 -9.42
CA ALA A 209 13.35 -12.09 -10.56
C ALA A 209 12.66 -11.66 -11.87
N GLY A 210 13.35 -10.86 -12.68
CA GLY A 210 12.94 -10.55 -14.06
C GLY A 210 13.50 -11.54 -15.07
N ASP A 211 13.19 -11.31 -16.34
CA ASP A 211 13.68 -12.12 -17.48
C ASP A 211 15.20 -11.93 -17.73
N GLY A 212 15.83 -10.96 -17.04
CA GLY A 212 17.27 -10.70 -17.08
C GLY A 212 18.11 -11.69 -16.27
N GLY A 213 19.40 -11.82 -16.65
CA GLY A 213 20.38 -12.58 -15.87
C GLY A 213 20.76 -11.89 -14.55
N SER A 214 21.48 -12.60 -13.67
CA SER A 214 21.94 -12.05 -12.38
C SER A 214 22.66 -10.70 -12.51
N ARG A 215 22.31 -9.77 -11.63
CA ARG A 215 22.88 -8.42 -11.54
C ARG A 215 23.56 -8.28 -10.19
N TYR A 216 24.89 -8.24 -10.16
CA TYR A 216 25.61 -8.21 -8.88
C TYR A 216 25.97 -6.78 -8.49
N MET A 217 25.69 -6.45 -7.23
CA MET A 217 26.21 -5.30 -6.51
C MET A 217 27.18 -5.80 -5.43
N VAL A 218 28.27 -5.08 -5.16
CA VAL A 218 29.13 -5.38 -4.00
C VAL A 218 28.44 -4.90 -2.71
N VAL A 219 28.51 -5.69 -1.65
CA VAL A 219 27.94 -5.33 -0.35
C VAL A 219 28.94 -4.46 0.41
N ARG A 220 28.45 -3.36 1.00
CA ARG A 220 29.23 -2.43 1.83
C ARG A 220 28.75 -2.46 3.28
N ASP A 221 29.65 -2.16 4.21
CA ASP A 221 29.31 -1.86 5.60
C ASP A 221 28.89 -0.39 5.75
N GLY A 222 28.49 0.03 6.96
CA GLY A 222 28.05 1.41 7.25
C GLY A 222 29.14 2.47 7.07
N ARG A 223 30.42 2.08 6.91
CA ARG A 223 31.53 3.00 6.57
C ARG A 223 31.70 3.15 5.05
N GLY A 224 30.78 2.60 4.27
CA GLY A 224 30.84 2.50 2.82
C GLY A 224 31.96 1.59 2.30
N ILE A 225 32.56 0.71 3.13
CA ILE A 225 33.66 -0.18 2.75
C ILE A 225 33.12 -1.55 2.33
N VAL A 226 33.68 -2.13 1.27
CA VAL A 226 33.24 -3.46 0.79
C VAL A 226 33.47 -4.56 1.82
N VAL A 227 32.48 -5.42 2.01
CA VAL A 227 32.56 -6.52 2.98
C VAL A 227 33.30 -7.72 2.38
N PRO A 228 34.33 -8.28 3.03
CA PRO A 228 34.94 -9.54 2.61
C PRO A 228 33.94 -10.70 2.60
N ALA A 229 33.97 -11.56 1.59
CA ALA A 229 33.08 -12.72 1.55
C ALA A 229 33.50 -13.80 2.55
N SER A 230 32.60 -14.18 3.46
CA SER A 230 32.75 -15.34 4.33
C SER A 230 31.45 -16.14 4.41
N ASP A 231 31.57 -17.45 4.61
CA ASP A 231 30.43 -18.36 4.73
C ASP A 231 29.72 -18.24 6.09
N ASP A 232 30.43 -17.81 7.13
CA ASP A 232 29.93 -17.70 8.51
C ASP A 232 29.85 -16.26 9.03
N GLY A 233 30.05 -15.27 8.15
CA GLY A 233 30.08 -13.85 8.51
C GLY A 233 31.33 -13.39 9.25
N SER A 234 32.31 -14.27 9.51
CA SER A 234 33.59 -13.87 10.10
C SER A 234 34.47 -13.11 9.11
N VAL A 235 35.43 -12.32 9.61
CA VAL A 235 36.44 -11.65 8.78
C VAL A 235 37.52 -12.66 8.35
N PRO A 236 37.58 -13.06 7.06
CA PRO A 236 38.46 -14.12 6.61
C PRO A 236 39.87 -13.60 6.32
N ALA A 237 40.89 -14.45 6.42
CA ALA A 237 42.23 -14.08 5.96
C ALA A 237 42.23 -13.74 4.44
N PRO A 238 42.99 -12.74 3.97
CA PRO A 238 44.03 -11.99 4.67
C PRO A 238 43.54 -10.79 5.51
N PHE A 239 42.24 -10.50 5.50
CA PHE A 239 41.64 -9.46 6.34
C PHE A 239 41.74 -9.85 7.83
N VAL A 240 41.66 -8.86 8.71
CA VAL A 240 41.64 -9.05 10.16
C VAL A 240 40.62 -8.11 10.79
N ASP A 241 40.12 -8.53 11.94
CA ASP A 241 39.31 -7.75 12.86
C ASP A 241 40.11 -7.74 14.17
N MET A 242 40.90 -6.68 14.42
CA MET A 242 41.77 -6.61 15.60
C MET A 242 41.11 -5.91 16.78
N ASP A 243 40.11 -5.08 16.55
CA ASP A 243 39.37 -4.37 17.60
C ASP A 243 38.09 -5.11 18.05
N GLY A 244 37.67 -6.13 17.31
CA GLY A 244 36.58 -7.04 17.65
C GLY A 244 35.21 -6.47 17.29
N ASP A 245 35.14 -5.53 16.36
CA ASP A 245 33.88 -4.91 15.90
C ASP A 245 33.12 -5.77 14.88
N GLY A 246 33.71 -6.88 14.43
CA GLY A 246 33.13 -7.80 13.45
C GLY A 246 33.33 -7.36 12.00
N LEU A 247 33.99 -6.23 11.76
CA LEU A 247 34.30 -5.68 10.46
C LEU A 247 35.79 -5.83 10.15
N ALA A 248 36.15 -5.71 8.87
CA ALA A 248 37.57 -5.72 8.50
C ALA A 248 38.22 -4.39 8.85
N ASP A 249 39.39 -4.46 9.49
CA ASP A 249 40.20 -3.30 9.83
C ASP A 249 40.64 -2.55 8.57
N VAL A 250 40.50 -1.23 8.60
CA VAL A 250 40.98 -0.33 7.55
C VAL A 250 41.90 0.75 8.12
N ASP A 251 42.77 1.30 7.29
CA ASP A 251 43.52 2.50 7.63
C ASP A 251 42.65 3.76 7.50
N PRO A 252 43.14 4.97 7.87
CA PRO A 252 42.36 6.21 7.74
C PRO A 252 41.90 6.56 6.31
N LEU A 253 42.40 5.86 5.29
CA LEU A 253 41.98 6.02 3.90
C LEU A 253 40.98 4.95 3.45
N GLY A 254 40.52 4.07 4.36
CA GLY A 254 39.59 2.99 4.03
C GLY A 254 40.26 1.77 3.37
N ARG A 255 41.60 1.65 3.41
CA ARG A 255 42.32 0.52 2.81
C ARG A 255 42.51 -0.59 3.84
N PHE A 256 42.25 -1.83 3.43
CA PHE A 256 42.35 -2.98 4.34
C PHE A 256 43.73 -3.16 4.96
N VAL A 257 43.73 -3.37 6.28
CA VAL A 257 44.91 -3.67 7.07
C VAL A 257 44.85 -5.13 7.51
N GLY A 258 46.02 -5.78 7.55
CA GLY A 258 46.21 -7.14 8.00
C GLY A 258 47.26 -7.19 9.09
N ARG A 259 47.58 -8.39 9.59
CA ARG A 259 48.58 -8.58 10.67
C ARG A 259 49.98 -8.04 10.36
N ALA A 260 50.30 -7.83 9.08
CA ALA A 260 51.62 -7.42 8.61
C ALA A 260 51.64 -6.01 7.98
N GLY A 261 50.55 -5.24 8.08
CA GLY A 261 50.38 -3.95 7.42
C GLY A 261 49.27 -3.99 6.35
N LEU A 262 49.33 -3.08 5.38
CA LEU A 262 48.35 -2.99 4.29
C LEU A 262 48.20 -4.32 3.53
N VAL A 263 46.97 -4.65 3.17
CA VAL A 263 46.60 -5.83 2.38
C VAL A 263 46.28 -5.39 0.97
N GLU A 264 47.05 -5.88 -0.01
CA GLU A 264 46.72 -5.67 -1.42
C GLU A 264 45.62 -6.65 -1.86
N VAL A 265 44.47 -6.10 -2.25
CA VAL A 265 43.34 -6.83 -2.83
C VAL A 265 42.95 -6.21 -4.17
N PRO A 266 42.48 -7.02 -5.14
CA PRO A 266 41.95 -6.48 -6.40
C PRO A 266 40.63 -5.73 -6.17
N ALA A 267 40.27 -4.86 -7.11
CA ALA A 267 38.98 -4.17 -7.11
C ALA A 267 37.80 -5.17 -7.23
N PRO A 268 36.65 -4.93 -6.55
CA PRO A 268 35.52 -5.85 -6.57
C PRO A 268 35.02 -6.19 -7.98
N PHE A 269 34.85 -5.19 -8.83
CA PHE A 269 34.57 -5.34 -10.26
C PHE A 269 35.80 -4.96 -11.10
N ALA A 270 35.74 -5.29 -12.39
CA ALA A 270 36.80 -5.00 -13.34
C ALA A 270 37.02 -3.49 -13.47
N VAL A 271 38.28 -3.08 -13.49
CA VAL A 271 38.69 -1.68 -13.68
C VAL A 271 39.63 -1.60 -14.87
N LEU A 272 39.68 -0.45 -15.55
CA LEU A 272 40.49 -0.30 -16.74
C LEU A 272 41.99 -0.50 -16.42
N GLY A 273 42.71 -1.20 -17.30
CA GLY A 273 44.15 -1.39 -17.15
C GLY A 273 44.56 -2.37 -16.04
N GLU A 274 43.61 -3.09 -15.45
CA GLU A 274 43.92 -4.11 -14.45
C GLU A 274 44.80 -5.24 -14.99
N GLY A 275 45.67 -5.77 -14.11
CA GLY A 275 46.50 -6.93 -14.42
C GLY A 275 45.72 -8.25 -14.39
N ASP A 276 46.43 -9.37 -14.24
CA ASP A 276 45.84 -10.71 -14.18
C ASP A 276 45.04 -10.94 -12.88
N VAL A 277 43.81 -10.42 -12.81
CA VAL A 277 42.83 -10.71 -11.74
C VAL A 277 41.91 -11.84 -12.19
N LEU A 278 41.74 -12.87 -11.36
CA LEU A 278 40.79 -13.94 -11.65
C LEU A 278 39.36 -13.42 -11.46
N ARG A 279 38.57 -13.40 -12.54
CA ARG A 279 37.18 -12.90 -12.52
C ARG A 279 36.15 -13.96 -12.93
N GLY A 280 34.95 -13.83 -12.38
CA GLY A 280 33.78 -14.63 -12.76
C GLY A 280 33.05 -14.07 -14.00
N THR A 281 31.96 -14.73 -14.41
CA THR A 281 31.13 -14.33 -15.57
C THR A 281 30.49 -12.95 -15.45
N ALA A 282 30.35 -12.43 -14.23
CA ALA A 282 29.81 -11.10 -13.92
C ALA A 282 30.91 -10.08 -13.51
N GLY A 283 32.18 -10.35 -13.82
CA GLY A 283 33.29 -9.44 -13.50
C GLY A 283 33.69 -9.38 -12.02
N ARG A 284 33.07 -10.17 -11.15
CA ARG A 284 33.39 -10.26 -9.72
C ARG A 284 34.80 -10.81 -9.49
N ALA A 285 35.56 -10.21 -8.58
CA ALA A 285 36.88 -10.65 -8.19
C ALA A 285 36.82 -11.98 -7.40
N LEU A 286 37.63 -12.96 -7.83
CA LEU A 286 37.65 -14.31 -7.27
C LEU A 286 39.00 -14.63 -6.64
N ARG A 287 38.96 -15.45 -5.59
CA ARG A 287 40.11 -16.15 -5.00
C ARG A 287 40.60 -17.24 -5.95
N ALA A 288 41.80 -17.76 -5.69
CA ALA A 288 42.40 -18.83 -6.48
C ALA A 288 41.54 -20.11 -6.58
N ASP A 289 40.66 -20.36 -5.59
CA ASP A 289 39.70 -21.48 -5.57
C ASP A 289 38.37 -21.19 -6.29
N ARG A 290 38.26 -20.01 -6.94
CA ARG A 290 37.07 -19.49 -7.64
C ARG A 290 35.90 -19.07 -6.75
N THR A 291 36.11 -18.91 -5.45
CA THR A 291 35.14 -18.24 -4.57
C THR A 291 35.29 -16.71 -4.65
N PRO A 292 34.22 -15.91 -4.42
CA PRO A 292 34.32 -14.45 -4.40
C PRO A 292 35.25 -13.94 -3.29
N ILE A 293 36.03 -12.89 -3.57
CA ILE A 293 36.85 -12.23 -2.52
C ILE A 293 35.97 -11.39 -1.58
N PHE A 294 35.01 -10.67 -2.16
CA PHE A 294 34.05 -9.81 -1.47
C PHE A 294 32.65 -10.39 -1.49
N ALA A 295 31.80 -9.91 -0.58
CA ALA A 295 30.38 -10.21 -0.57
C ALA A 295 29.69 -9.46 -1.73
N TYR A 296 28.84 -10.18 -2.47
CA TYR A 296 28.03 -9.61 -3.54
C TYR A 296 26.59 -10.04 -3.35
N ARG A 297 25.66 -9.16 -3.74
CA ARG A 297 24.23 -9.45 -3.75
C ARG A 297 23.71 -9.41 -5.19
N ASP A 298 22.90 -10.40 -5.55
CA ASP A 298 22.16 -10.36 -6.81
C ASP A 298 20.94 -9.46 -6.63
N VAL A 299 21.03 -8.22 -7.12
CA VAL A 299 19.95 -7.24 -7.01
C VAL A 299 18.75 -7.63 -7.88
N ASN A 300 18.90 -8.52 -8.86
CA ASN A 300 17.81 -8.91 -9.75
C ASN A 300 16.64 -9.59 -9.00
N GLN A 301 16.93 -10.21 -7.86
CA GLN A 301 15.98 -10.97 -7.06
C GLN A 301 15.55 -10.23 -5.79
N THR A 302 15.97 -8.98 -5.59
CA THR A 302 15.63 -8.24 -4.37
C THR A 302 14.23 -7.67 -4.41
N LEU A 303 13.66 -7.39 -3.24
CA LEU A 303 12.41 -6.66 -3.13
C LEU A 303 12.45 -5.31 -3.87
N LEU A 304 13.58 -4.59 -3.80
CA LEU A 304 13.80 -3.37 -4.58
C LEU A 304 13.52 -3.60 -6.06
N ALA A 305 14.09 -4.66 -6.66
CA ALA A 305 13.85 -4.97 -8.06
C ALA A 305 12.42 -5.42 -8.34
N GLY A 306 11.79 -6.12 -7.38
CA GLY A 306 10.37 -6.43 -7.42
C GLY A 306 9.52 -5.17 -7.54
N VAL A 307 9.68 -4.22 -6.61
CA VAL A 307 8.96 -2.94 -6.59
C VAL A 307 9.28 -2.09 -7.83
N THR A 308 10.54 -2.02 -8.26
CA THR A 308 10.90 -1.28 -9.48
C THR A 308 10.19 -1.84 -10.72
N ARG A 309 9.96 -3.16 -10.81
CA ARG A 309 9.20 -3.77 -11.91
C ARG A 309 7.69 -3.58 -11.83
N GLU A 310 7.17 -3.32 -10.63
CA GLU A 310 5.77 -2.99 -10.40
C GLU A 310 5.48 -1.50 -10.57
N ALA A 311 6.51 -0.64 -10.62
CA ALA A 311 6.31 0.80 -10.77
C ALA A 311 5.73 1.25 -12.13
N PRO A 312 6.11 0.67 -13.30
CA PRO A 312 5.69 1.20 -14.59
C PRO A 312 4.17 1.32 -14.82
N PRO A 313 3.33 0.31 -14.46
CA PRO A 313 1.87 0.46 -14.63
C PRO A 313 1.26 1.51 -13.69
N LEU A 314 1.84 1.72 -12.49
CA LEU A 314 1.40 2.78 -11.56
C LEU A 314 1.80 4.20 -11.98
N LEU A 315 2.63 4.29 -13.02
CA LEU A 315 3.16 5.52 -13.60
C LEU A 315 2.75 5.65 -15.06
N ASP A 316 1.68 4.95 -15.47
CA ASP A 316 1.14 5.11 -16.81
C ASP A 316 0.72 6.59 -17.00
N PRO A 317 1.18 7.27 -18.07
CA PRO A 317 0.80 8.67 -18.31
C PRO A 317 -0.71 8.87 -18.48
N GLU A 318 -1.47 7.84 -18.88
CA GLU A 318 -2.94 7.90 -18.99
C GLU A 318 -3.62 7.82 -17.62
N GLU A 319 -3.05 7.07 -16.67
CA GLU A 319 -3.57 6.86 -15.31
C GLU A 319 -2.41 6.84 -14.28
N PRO A 320 -1.78 7.99 -13.96
CA PRO A 320 -0.54 8.04 -13.19
C PRO A 320 -0.82 7.89 -11.67
N ALA A 321 -1.23 6.70 -11.26
CA ALA A 321 -1.71 6.40 -9.91
C ALA A 321 -0.77 6.88 -8.78
N LEU A 322 0.55 6.72 -8.92
CA LEU A 322 1.49 7.23 -7.90
C LEU A 322 1.45 8.76 -7.76
N LEU A 323 1.32 9.49 -8.87
CA LEU A 323 1.25 10.94 -8.86
C LEU A 323 -0.09 11.40 -8.28
N ASP A 324 -1.19 10.79 -8.73
CA ASP A 324 -2.55 11.09 -8.24
C ASP A 324 -2.70 10.81 -6.73
N MET A 325 -2.06 9.77 -6.20
CA MET A 325 -1.95 9.56 -4.75
C MET A 325 -1.15 10.67 -4.07
N ALA A 326 0.00 11.06 -4.62
CA ALA A 326 0.80 12.15 -4.08
C ALA A 326 0.05 13.50 -4.09
N TYR A 327 -0.89 13.70 -5.03
CA TYR A 327 -1.76 14.86 -5.08
C TYR A 327 -2.85 14.85 -3.98
N GLY A 328 -3.36 13.67 -3.62
CA GLY A 328 -4.34 13.50 -2.54
C GLY A 328 -3.71 13.51 -1.14
N LEU A 329 -2.47 13.04 -1.00
CA LEU A 329 -1.80 12.83 0.28
C LEU A 329 -1.73 14.08 1.20
N PRO A 330 -1.45 15.30 0.71
CA PRO A 330 -1.42 16.51 1.55
C PRO A 330 -2.71 16.76 2.34
N VAL A 331 -3.87 16.33 1.82
CA VAL A 331 -5.17 16.44 2.52
C VAL A 331 -5.17 15.67 3.83
N LEU A 332 -4.42 14.56 3.88
CA LEU A 332 -4.32 13.67 5.03
C LEU A 332 -3.21 14.07 6.02
N LEU A 333 -2.32 15.00 5.63
CA LEU A 333 -1.27 15.52 6.50
C LEU A 333 -1.78 16.59 7.47
N GLY A 334 -2.97 17.15 7.21
CA GLY A 334 -3.58 18.22 8.01
C GLY A 334 -3.65 19.56 7.27
N PRO A 335 -4.32 20.56 7.85
CA PRO A 335 -4.49 21.87 7.23
C PRO A 335 -3.17 22.63 7.11
N GLU A 336 -3.05 23.49 6.11
CA GLU A 336 -1.86 24.34 5.94
C GLU A 336 -1.70 25.34 7.10
N GLY A 337 -0.46 25.56 7.53
CA GLY A 337 -0.10 26.49 8.58
C GLY A 337 1.40 26.80 8.62
N MET A 338 1.77 27.84 9.38
CA MET A 338 3.19 28.12 9.61
C MET A 338 3.75 27.14 10.62
N ARG A 339 4.81 26.43 10.23
CA ARG A 339 5.58 25.52 11.07
C ARG A 339 6.90 26.11 11.49
N GLU A 340 7.48 25.49 12.51
CA GLU A 340 8.84 25.75 12.98
C GLU A 340 9.55 24.41 13.14
N GLU A 341 10.77 24.31 12.61
CA GLU A 341 11.62 23.12 12.71
C GLU A 341 13.02 23.53 13.17
N VAL A 342 13.65 22.68 13.98
CA VAL A 342 15.04 22.87 14.42
C VAL A 342 15.91 21.89 13.64
N LEU A 343 16.70 22.42 12.72
CA LEU A 343 17.70 21.69 11.95
C LEU A 343 19.00 21.54 12.75
N GLY A 344 19.97 20.83 12.16
CA GLY A 344 21.32 20.70 12.72
C GLY A 344 21.97 22.07 13.03
N ARG A 345 23.00 22.06 13.87
CA ARG A 345 23.67 23.29 14.40
C ARG A 345 22.76 24.26 15.17
N GLY A 346 21.57 23.82 15.58
CA GLY A 346 20.60 24.65 16.31
C GLY A 346 20.02 25.77 15.47
N VAL A 347 19.89 25.56 14.15
CA VAL A 347 19.21 26.47 13.22
C VAL A 347 17.71 26.21 13.30
N THR A 348 16.93 27.27 13.47
CA THR A 348 15.47 27.18 13.52
C THR A 348 14.89 27.83 12.28
N VAL A 349 14.10 27.09 11.50
CA VAL A 349 13.46 27.57 10.29
C VAL A 349 11.97 27.71 10.49
N ARG A 350 11.36 28.75 9.89
CA ARG A 350 9.91 28.94 9.87
C ARG A 350 9.44 28.87 8.43
N TYR A 351 8.50 27.99 8.14
CA TYR A 351 8.07 27.70 6.77
C TYR A 351 6.56 27.42 6.70
N PRO A 352 5.92 27.62 5.53
CA PRO A 352 4.58 27.10 5.29
C PRO A 352 4.62 25.58 5.18
N GLY A 353 3.83 24.88 6.00
CA GLY A 353 3.72 23.42 5.99
C GLY A 353 2.35 22.94 6.46
N TYR A 354 2.24 21.68 6.85
CA TYR A 354 0.97 21.06 7.26
C TYR A 354 0.90 20.90 8.78
N ASP A 355 -0.23 21.20 9.40
CA ASP A 355 -0.47 20.91 10.82
C ASP A 355 -0.67 19.40 11.02
N THR A 356 0.45 18.69 11.10
CA THR A 356 0.51 17.23 11.31
C THR A 356 -0.19 16.78 12.58
N SER A 357 -0.33 17.66 13.59
CA SER A 357 -1.02 17.32 14.85
C SER A 357 -2.51 17.08 14.67
N SER A 358 -3.10 17.54 13.56
CA SER A 358 -4.50 17.30 13.17
C SER A 358 -4.64 16.48 11.88
N GLY A 359 -3.53 15.92 11.35
CA GLY A 359 -3.55 15.10 10.14
C GLY A 359 -4.02 13.67 10.42
N PRO A 360 -5.11 13.19 9.80
CA PRO A 360 -5.69 11.90 10.16
C PRO A 360 -4.84 10.71 9.72
N LEU A 361 -3.92 10.88 8.77
CA LEU A 361 -2.94 9.84 8.41
C LEU A 361 -2.15 9.37 9.64
N PHE A 362 -1.81 10.29 10.53
CA PHE A 362 -1.03 10.01 11.73
C PHE A 362 -1.89 9.34 12.82
N ASP A 363 -3.21 9.57 12.83
CA ASP A 363 -4.16 8.86 13.70
C ASP A 363 -4.32 7.40 13.28
N LEU A 364 -4.33 7.12 11.97
CA LEU A 364 -4.32 5.75 11.44
C LEU A 364 -3.03 5.01 11.84
N VAL A 365 -1.87 5.68 11.75
CA VAL A 365 -0.57 5.11 12.15
C VAL A 365 -0.51 4.91 13.65
N TRP A 366 -1.04 5.85 14.45
CA TRP A 366 -1.16 5.73 15.90
C TRP A 366 -1.97 4.49 16.29
N GLY A 367 -3.16 4.33 15.71
CA GLY A 367 -3.99 3.18 16.00
C GLY A 367 -3.37 1.87 15.48
N THR A 368 -2.63 1.89 14.38
CA THR A 368 -1.84 0.72 13.92
C THR A 368 -0.77 0.37 14.95
N GLY A 369 -0.07 1.37 15.50
CA GLY A 369 0.87 1.18 16.62
C GLY A 369 0.21 0.50 17.82
N ALA A 370 -1.01 0.90 18.18
CA ALA A 370 -1.79 0.29 19.25
C ALA A 370 -2.21 -1.17 18.97
N LEU A 371 -2.22 -1.62 17.72
CA LEU A 371 -2.40 -3.02 17.35
C LEU A 371 -1.08 -3.81 17.46
N LEU A 372 0.04 -3.22 17.06
CA LEU A 372 1.36 -3.89 17.06
C LEU A 372 1.83 -4.32 18.46
N THR A 373 1.31 -3.68 19.51
CA THR A 373 1.63 -4.01 20.91
C THR A 373 0.88 -5.23 21.44
N GLU A 374 -0.19 -5.68 20.78
CA GLU A 374 -1.00 -6.81 21.21
C GLU A 374 -0.28 -8.15 20.96
N GLU A 375 -0.53 -9.14 21.84
CA GLU A 375 0.00 -10.49 21.66
C GLU A 375 -0.66 -11.17 20.44
N GLU A 376 -1.94 -10.89 20.22
CA GLU A 376 -2.76 -11.43 19.14
C GLU A 376 -2.24 -11.02 17.74
N THR A 377 -1.57 -9.88 17.63
CA THR A 377 -1.07 -9.37 16.34
C THR A 377 0.03 -10.27 15.77
N ASP A 378 0.91 -10.83 16.61
CA ASP A 378 1.91 -11.80 16.12
C ASP A 378 1.24 -13.12 15.67
N ASP A 379 0.19 -13.56 16.38
CA ASP A 379 -0.59 -14.75 16.00
C ASP A 379 -1.33 -14.53 14.65
N VAL A 380 -1.92 -13.35 14.43
CA VAL A 380 -2.56 -12.99 13.15
C VAL A 380 -1.54 -12.93 12.01
N LEU A 381 -0.39 -12.29 12.23
CA LEU A 381 0.68 -12.25 11.22
C LEU A 381 1.24 -13.65 10.94
N ALA A 382 1.35 -14.52 11.95
CA ALA A 382 1.73 -15.92 11.79
C ALA A 382 0.71 -16.70 10.95
N LEU A 383 -0.58 -16.46 11.21
CA LEU A 383 -1.67 -17.06 10.46
C LEU A 383 -1.64 -16.63 8.99
N VAL A 384 -1.51 -15.33 8.72
CA VAL A 384 -1.39 -14.80 7.35
C VAL A 384 -0.18 -15.41 6.63
N ASP A 385 0.96 -15.53 7.30
CA ASP A 385 2.16 -16.12 6.73
C ASP A 385 1.95 -17.60 6.33
N GLN A 386 1.29 -18.38 7.20
CA GLN A 386 0.93 -19.78 6.92
C GLN A 386 -0.10 -19.90 5.80
N LEU A 387 -1.12 -19.03 5.76
CA LEU A 387 -2.12 -19.01 4.68
C LEU A 387 -1.47 -18.70 3.33
N LEU A 388 -0.56 -17.72 3.27
CA LEU A 388 0.17 -17.42 2.04
C LEU A 388 1.05 -18.60 1.58
N GLU A 389 1.64 -19.34 2.51
CA GLU A 389 2.51 -20.47 2.17
C GLU A 389 1.74 -21.71 1.72
N GLU A 390 0.67 -22.06 2.43
CA GLU A 390 0.02 -23.38 2.30
C GLU A 390 -1.40 -23.32 1.74
N ASN A 391 -2.09 -22.18 1.86
CA ASN A 391 -3.53 -22.02 1.60
C ASN A 391 -3.84 -20.75 0.78
N GLU A 392 -3.00 -20.46 -0.22
CA GLU A 392 -3.19 -19.28 -1.10
C GLU A 392 -4.55 -19.34 -1.83
N HIS A 393 -5.07 -20.55 -2.07
CA HIS A 393 -6.33 -20.76 -2.77
C HIS A 393 -7.53 -20.12 -2.05
N GLU A 394 -7.59 -20.30 -0.74
CA GLU A 394 -8.65 -19.81 0.12
C GLU A 394 -8.55 -18.30 0.27
N LEU A 395 -7.33 -17.78 0.50
CA LEU A 395 -7.08 -16.34 0.58
C LEU A 395 -7.43 -15.63 -0.74
N ALA A 396 -6.94 -16.16 -1.87
CA ALA A 396 -7.27 -15.65 -3.19
C ALA A 396 -8.77 -15.75 -3.49
N GLY A 397 -9.46 -16.76 -2.98
CA GLY A 397 -10.91 -16.88 -3.06
C GLY A 397 -11.65 -15.75 -2.36
N LEU A 398 -11.22 -15.35 -1.17
CA LEU A 398 -11.81 -14.22 -0.46
C LEU A 398 -11.54 -12.89 -1.18
N ILE A 399 -10.32 -12.70 -1.69
CA ILE A 399 -9.97 -11.51 -2.50
C ILE A 399 -10.83 -11.42 -3.76
N ASP A 400 -10.99 -12.53 -4.49
CA ASP A 400 -11.83 -12.60 -5.69
C ASP A 400 -13.31 -12.27 -5.40
N SER A 401 -13.83 -12.66 -4.22
CA SER A 401 -15.17 -12.23 -3.80
C SER A 401 -15.25 -10.74 -3.50
N GLY A 402 -14.20 -10.16 -2.91
CA GLY A 402 -14.11 -8.72 -2.68
C GLY A 402 -14.09 -7.93 -3.98
N LEU A 403 -13.24 -8.33 -4.95
CA LEU A 403 -13.19 -7.72 -6.28
C LEU A 403 -14.52 -7.84 -7.03
N PHE A 404 -15.20 -8.98 -6.92
CA PHE A 404 -16.54 -9.14 -7.45
C PHE A 404 -17.53 -8.17 -6.79
N GLY A 405 -17.48 -8.03 -5.46
CA GLY A 405 -18.32 -7.10 -4.71
C GLY A 405 -18.10 -5.64 -5.13
N ASP A 406 -16.84 -5.25 -5.32
CA ASP A 406 -16.45 -3.92 -5.80
C ASP A 406 -17.06 -3.61 -7.17
N ALA A 407 -16.89 -4.52 -8.14
CA ALA A 407 -17.48 -4.37 -9.47
C ALA A 407 -19.03 -4.31 -9.46
N VAL A 408 -19.68 -4.99 -8.51
CA VAL A 408 -21.15 -4.90 -8.34
C VAL A 408 -21.57 -3.60 -7.66
N ALA A 409 -20.79 -3.11 -6.70
CA ALA A 409 -21.04 -1.84 -6.03
C ALA A 409 -20.94 -0.66 -7.02
N ASP A 410 -19.91 -0.65 -7.88
CA ASP A 410 -19.76 0.33 -8.96
C ASP A 410 -20.95 0.31 -9.95
N ALA A 411 -21.50 -0.87 -10.20
CA ALA A 411 -22.69 -1.03 -11.04
C ALA A 411 -24.00 -0.64 -10.32
N THR A 412 -23.96 -0.36 -9.02
CA THR A 412 -25.12 -0.04 -8.17
C THR A 412 -24.89 1.29 -7.42
N PRO A 413 -24.72 2.42 -8.15
CA PRO A 413 -24.31 3.70 -7.54
C PRO A 413 -25.37 4.35 -6.64
N ASP A 414 -26.62 3.88 -6.70
CA ASP A 414 -27.72 4.40 -5.88
C ASP A 414 -27.76 3.77 -4.48
N ALA A 415 -26.93 2.75 -4.18
CA ALA A 415 -26.82 2.16 -2.85
C ALA A 415 -26.04 3.10 -1.90
N SER A 416 -26.72 3.60 -0.87
CA SER A 416 -26.18 4.60 0.04
C SER A 416 -26.76 4.46 1.44
N ILE A 417 -25.93 4.63 2.45
CA ILE A 417 -26.35 4.78 3.85
C ILE A 417 -26.04 6.23 4.25
N PRO A 418 -26.96 6.96 4.91
CA PRO A 418 -26.71 8.31 5.37
C PRO A 418 -25.47 8.40 6.29
N PRO A 419 -24.65 9.47 6.20
CA PRO A 419 -23.47 9.63 7.05
C PRO A 419 -23.77 9.65 8.56
N ASP A 420 -24.98 10.04 8.95
CA ASP A 420 -25.46 10.08 10.33
C ASP A 420 -26.16 8.79 10.80
N SER A 421 -26.19 7.75 9.96
CA SER A 421 -26.73 6.43 10.32
C SER A 421 -25.95 5.79 11.46
N GLU A 422 -26.65 5.29 12.47
CA GLU A 422 -26.07 4.49 13.56
C GLU A 422 -26.05 2.97 13.26
N LEU A 423 -26.30 2.53 12.01
CA LEU A 423 -26.33 1.09 11.66
C LEU A 423 -25.05 0.37 12.11
N TRP A 424 -23.88 0.92 11.76
CA TRP A 424 -22.61 0.30 12.11
C TRP A 424 -22.32 0.39 13.61
N ASP A 425 -22.70 1.48 14.27
CA ASP A 425 -22.58 1.65 15.72
C ASP A 425 -23.39 0.58 16.48
N ASP A 426 -24.63 0.34 16.05
CA ASP A 426 -25.52 -0.63 16.67
C ASP A 426 -25.07 -2.07 16.38
N LEU A 427 -24.55 -2.35 15.18
CA LEU A 427 -23.94 -3.65 14.88
C LEU A 427 -22.66 -3.90 15.71
N ILE A 428 -21.78 -2.90 15.82
CA ILE A 428 -20.58 -2.97 16.67
C ILE A 428 -20.97 -3.21 18.13
N GLN A 429 -22.01 -2.53 18.63
CA GLN A 429 -22.53 -2.74 19.98
C GLN A 429 -23.03 -4.18 20.20
N VAL A 430 -23.73 -4.77 19.23
CA VAL A 430 -24.13 -6.18 19.31
C VAL A 430 -22.91 -7.10 19.36
N VAL A 431 -21.89 -6.85 18.53
CA VAL A 431 -20.63 -7.62 18.56
C VAL A 431 -19.90 -7.45 19.90
N GLN A 432 -19.92 -6.27 20.51
CA GLN A 432 -19.38 -6.04 21.86
C GLN A 432 -20.14 -6.87 22.90
N TRP A 433 -21.48 -6.96 22.83
CA TRP A 433 -22.24 -7.83 23.71
C TRP A 433 -21.93 -9.31 23.48
N MET A 434 -21.70 -9.72 22.23
CA MET A 434 -21.25 -11.08 21.92
C MET A 434 -19.85 -11.34 22.49
N ALA A 435 -18.96 -10.36 22.43
CA ALA A 435 -17.63 -10.42 23.03
C ALA A 435 -17.71 -10.53 24.57
N ASP A 436 -18.73 -10.00 25.22
CA ASP A 436 -18.97 -10.13 26.65
C ASP A 436 -19.55 -11.50 27.06
N GLU A 437 -19.94 -12.34 26.10
CA GLU A 437 -20.37 -13.73 26.30
C GLU A 437 -19.21 -14.69 25.99
N PRO A 438 -18.61 -15.33 27.02
CA PRO A 438 -17.47 -16.22 26.83
C PRO A 438 -17.77 -17.36 25.84
N GLY A 439 -16.96 -17.47 24.78
CA GLY A 439 -17.06 -18.51 23.76
C GLY A 439 -18.10 -18.25 22.65
N LEU A 440 -18.95 -17.22 22.76
CA LEU A 440 -19.98 -16.96 21.74
C LEU A 440 -19.37 -16.53 20.41
N LEU A 441 -18.42 -15.59 20.42
CA LEU A 441 -17.80 -15.11 19.18
C LEU A 441 -17.02 -16.23 18.46
N GLU A 442 -16.29 -17.05 19.21
CA GLU A 442 -15.62 -18.25 18.70
C GLU A 442 -16.63 -19.22 18.06
N ALA A 443 -17.72 -19.51 18.76
CA ALA A 443 -18.76 -20.42 18.26
C ALA A 443 -19.46 -19.89 17.01
N VAL A 444 -19.61 -18.57 16.87
CA VAL A 444 -20.16 -17.93 15.67
C VAL A 444 -19.20 -18.08 14.49
N LEU A 445 -17.89 -17.90 14.69
CA LEU A 445 -16.90 -18.13 13.64
C LEU A 445 -16.82 -19.62 13.27
N ARG A 446 -16.86 -20.54 14.25
CA ARG A 446 -16.91 -21.99 13.98
C ARG A 446 -18.22 -22.42 13.32
N ALA A 447 -19.34 -21.74 13.57
CA ALA A 447 -20.59 -21.98 12.86
C ALA A 447 -20.46 -21.72 11.36
N LEU A 448 -19.63 -20.75 10.94
CA LEU A 448 -19.33 -20.54 9.53
C LEU A 448 -18.56 -21.70 8.92
N ALA A 449 -17.72 -22.42 9.68
CA ALA A 449 -16.98 -23.59 9.19
C ALA A 449 -17.87 -24.83 8.99
N ASP A 450 -19.05 -24.87 9.63
CA ASP A 450 -19.96 -26.01 9.55
C ASP A 450 -20.47 -26.22 8.11
N PRO A 451 -20.38 -27.46 7.56
CA PRO A 451 -20.83 -27.75 6.19
C PRO A 451 -22.30 -27.38 5.92
N ARG A 452 -23.16 -27.36 6.95
CA ARG A 452 -24.57 -26.97 6.82
C ARG A 452 -24.71 -25.50 6.41
N SER A 453 -23.78 -24.63 6.78
CA SER A 453 -23.80 -23.20 6.44
C SER A 453 -23.27 -22.88 5.05
N ARG A 454 -22.70 -23.85 4.32
CA ARG A 454 -22.12 -23.67 2.97
C ARG A 454 -23.06 -22.95 1.99
N ARG A 455 -24.36 -23.25 2.04
CA ARG A 455 -25.38 -22.70 1.12
C ARG A 455 -26.15 -21.49 1.68
N LEU A 456 -25.81 -21.04 2.88
CA LEU A 456 -26.53 -19.96 3.56
C LEU A 456 -26.56 -18.67 2.73
N GLY A 457 -25.45 -18.36 2.05
CA GLY A 457 -25.37 -17.18 1.16
C GLY A 457 -26.40 -17.21 0.04
N THR A 458 -26.63 -18.37 -0.59
CA THR A 458 -27.67 -18.51 -1.63
C THR A 458 -29.08 -18.38 -1.06
N VAL A 459 -29.32 -18.89 0.16
CA VAL A 459 -30.63 -18.71 0.83
C VAL A 459 -30.92 -17.23 1.06
N TYR A 460 -29.97 -16.48 1.61
CA TYR A 460 -30.12 -15.02 1.79
C TYR A 460 -30.26 -14.28 0.47
N ALA A 461 -29.44 -14.60 -0.53
CA ALA A 461 -29.51 -13.98 -1.85
C ALA A 461 -30.88 -14.16 -2.51
N GLU A 462 -31.45 -15.36 -2.44
CA GLU A 462 -32.80 -15.61 -2.97
C GLU A 462 -33.87 -14.84 -2.19
N MET A 463 -33.74 -14.71 -0.87
CA MET A 463 -34.67 -13.92 -0.06
C MET A 463 -34.57 -12.41 -0.32
N MET A 464 -33.38 -11.90 -0.66
CA MET A 464 -33.17 -10.49 -1.04
C MET A 464 -33.65 -10.19 -2.47
N ARG A 465 -33.50 -11.15 -3.41
CA ARG A 465 -33.90 -10.95 -4.81
C ARG A 465 -35.40 -10.91 -5.04
N PHE A 466 -36.16 -11.65 -4.25
CA PHE A 466 -37.57 -11.95 -4.52
C PHE A 466 -38.53 -11.40 -3.49
N ARG A 467 -39.74 -11.08 -3.94
CA ARG A 467 -40.85 -10.53 -3.14
C ARG A 467 -42.13 -11.37 -3.22
N ASP A 468 -42.05 -12.60 -3.72
CA ASP A 468 -43.20 -13.47 -3.95
C ASP A 468 -44.11 -13.62 -2.71
N GLU A 469 -45.42 -13.78 -2.96
CA GLU A 469 -46.37 -14.16 -1.92
C GLU A 469 -46.13 -15.60 -1.47
N VAL A 470 -46.14 -15.82 -0.15
CA VAL A 470 -45.96 -17.14 0.44
C VAL A 470 -47.32 -17.83 0.52
N GLY A 471 -47.63 -18.69 -0.46
CA GLY A 471 -48.97 -19.25 -0.74
C GLY A 471 -49.52 -20.28 0.25
N PHE A 472 -49.47 -20.00 1.56
CA PHE A 472 -50.05 -20.84 2.60
C PHE A 472 -51.59 -20.85 2.54
N ASP A 473 -52.19 -22.04 2.50
CA ASP A 473 -53.65 -22.25 2.54
C ASP A 473 -54.04 -22.86 3.90
N PRO A 474 -54.72 -22.11 4.79
CA PRO A 474 -55.20 -22.63 6.07
C PRO A 474 -56.13 -23.86 5.95
N ALA A 475 -56.74 -24.10 4.79
CA ALA A 475 -57.57 -25.27 4.55
C ALA A 475 -56.76 -26.58 4.37
N ASP A 476 -55.48 -26.48 4.02
CA ASP A 476 -54.53 -27.59 3.92
C ASP A 476 -53.37 -27.40 4.91
N LEU A 477 -53.77 -27.34 6.19
CA LEU A 477 -52.93 -26.98 7.34
C LEU A 477 -51.54 -27.64 7.33
N ASN A 478 -51.45 -28.93 7.02
CA ASN A 478 -50.20 -29.72 7.11
C ASN A 478 -49.49 -29.90 5.75
N ARG A 479 -49.85 -29.12 4.70
CA ARG A 479 -49.12 -29.14 3.43
C ARG A 479 -47.67 -28.68 3.66
N PRO A 480 -46.64 -29.45 3.24
CA PRO A 480 -45.26 -28.98 3.27
C PRO A 480 -45.04 -27.85 2.27
N MET A 481 -44.34 -26.78 2.67
CA MET A 481 -43.99 -25.65 1.79
C MET A 481 -42.59 -25.77 1.19
N ARG A 482 -42.13 -27.01 0.95
CA ARG A 482 -40.77 -27.28 0.43
C ARG A 482 -40.63 -27.01 -1.06
N ASP A 483 -41.73 -27.06 -1.82
CA ASP A 483 -41.78 -26.99 -3.29
C ASP A 483 -42.00 -25.57 -3.83
N GLN A 484 -41.83 -24.54 -2.98
CA GLN A 484 -41.97 -23.14 -3.36
C GLN A 484 -40.96 -22.72 -4.44
N VAL A 485 -41.42 -21.90 -5.39
CA VAL A 485 -40.60 -21.30 -6.45
C VAL A 485 -40.85 -19.80 -6.47
N TRP A 486 -39.80 -19.00 -6.32
CA TRP A 486 -39.86 -17.54 -6.31
C TRP A 486 -39.44 -16.98 -7.67
N THR A 487 -40.25 -16.08 -8.21
CA THR A 487 -40.12 -15.55 -9.56
C THR A 487 -40.29 -14.04 -9.70
N ASP A 488 -40.84 -13.37 -8.70
CA ASP A 488 -41.16 -11.95 -8.76
C ASP A 488 -40.04 -11.13 -8.11
N PRO A 489 -39.16 -10.49 -8.92
CA PRO A 489 -38.03 -9.75 -8.36
C PRO A 489 -38.50 -8.47 -7.65
N VAL A 490 -37.74 -8.09 -6.63
CA VAL A 490 -37.84 -6.76 -5.99
C VAL A 490 -37.48 -5.70 -7.02
N ASP A 491 -38.22 -4.59 -7.03
CA ASP A 491 -37.85 -3.40 -7.78
C ASP A 491 -37.10 -2.43 -6.85
N PRO A 492 -35.76 -2.32 -6.94
CA PRO A 492 -34.99 -1.49 -6.02
C PRO A 492 -35.31 0.00 -6.16
N ALA A 493 -35.81 0.44 -7.32
CA ALA A 493 -36.15 1.84 -7.59
C ALA A 493 -37.56 2.24 -7.09
N ALA A 494 -38.35 1.28 -6.61
CA ALA A 494 -39.68 1.54 -6.06
C ALA A 494 -39.65 1.49 -4.52
N PRO A 495 -40.52 2.27 -3.83
CA PRO A 495 -40.61 2.25 -2.36
C PRO A 495 -40.85 0.85 -1.80
N ASP A 496 -40.41 0.58 -0.57
CA ASP A 496 -40.81 -0.59 0.24
C ASP A 496 -42.25 -0.46 0.73
N THR A 497 -43.17 -0.70 -0.20
CA THR A 497 -44.57 -1.00 0.13
C THR A 497 -44.73 -2.49 0.42
N ALA A 498 -45.89 -2.90 0.94
CA ALA A 498 -46.22 -4.31 1.16
C ALA A 498 -46.00 -5.18 -0.10
N ASP A 499 -46.23 -4.62 -1.30
CA ASP A 499 -46.09 -5.31 -2.59
C ASP A 499 -44.65 -5.23 -3.16
N ASN A 500 -43.72 -4.52 -2.52
CA ASN A 500 -42.35 -4.32 -3.00
C ASN A 500 -41.30 -4.40 -1.88
N THR A 501 -41.48 -5.37 -0.99
CA THR A 501 -40.55 -5.69 0.10
C THR A 501 -39.99 -7.08 -0.11
N SER A 502 -38.66 -7.24 0.00
CA SER A 502 -38.00 -8.54 -0.17
C SER A 502 -38.41 -9.54 0.92
N LEU A 503 -38.31 -10.84 0.63
CA LEU A 503 -38.53 -11.89 1.62
C LEU A 503 -37.53 -11.78 2.79
N PHE A 504 -36.33 -11.25 2.54
CA PHE A 504 -35.33 -10.99 3.56
C PHE A 504 -35.78 -9.86 4.51
N GLN A 505 -36.15 -8.69 3.98
CA GLN A 505 -36.64 -7.56 4.76
C GLN A 505 -37.89 -7.94 5.57
N ARG A 506 -38.82 -8.72 5.00
CA ARG A 506 -39.99 -9.27 5.73
C ARG A 506 -39.57 -10.23 6.83
N SER A 507 -38.54 -11.04 6.63
CA SER A 507 -38.04 -12.00 7.61
C SER A 507 -37.37 -11.33 8.81
N ILE A 508 -36.52 -10.32 8.59
CA ILE A 508 -35.92 -9.58 9.71
C ILE A 508 -36.97 -8.76 10.47
N SER A 509 -38.00 -8.26 9.76
CA SER A 509 -39.12 -7.52 10.35
C SER A 509 -39.96 -8.40 11.28
N VAL A 510 -40.37 -9.60 10.85
CA VAL A 510 -41.15 -10.51 11.72
C VAL A 510 -40.32 -11.00 12.92
N ILE A 511 -39.01 -11.21 12.75
CA ILE A 511 -38.13 -11.56 13.88
C ILE A 511 -38.05 -10.39 14.87
N HIS A 512 -37.86 -9.16 14.39
CA HIS A 512 -37.86 -7.97 15.24
C HIS A 512 -39.16 -7.83 16.04
N ASP A 513 -40.30 -7.98 15.38
CA ASP A 513 -41.62 -7.84 16.00
C ASP A 513 -41.94 -8.94 17.02
N LEU A 514 -41.28 -10.10 16.93
CA LEU A 514 -41.44 -11.22 17.86
C LEU A 514 -40.36 -11.27 18.95
N ASP A 515 -39.27 -10.51 18.84
CA ASP A 515 -38.19 -10.54 19.83
C ASP A 515 -38.66 -9.92 21.16
N GLY A 516 -38.46 -10.66 22.24
CA GLY A 516 -38.90 -10.29 23.58
C GLY A 516 -40.41 -10.38 23.79
N VAL A 517 -41.18 -10.86 22.80
CA VAL A 517 -42.62 -11.12 22.96
C VAL A 517 -42.82 -12.36 23.81
N ARG A 518 -43.58 -12.20 24.90
CA ARG A 518 -44.05 -13.30 25.73
C ARG A 518 -45.39 -13.81 25.22
N TYR A 519 -45.51 -15.12 25.03
CA TYR A 519 -46.75 -15.75 24.56
C TYR A 519 -47.18 -16.89 25.46
N CYS A 520 -48.44 -16.91 25.89
CA CYS A 520 -48.94 -17.91 26.82
C CYS A 520 -50.44 -18.12 26.65
N ASN A 521 -51.01 -19.14 27.30
CA ASN A 521 -52.46 -19.35 27.27
C ASN A 521 -53.21 -18.13 27.83
N LYS A 522 -54.36 -17.80 27.24
CA LYS A 522 -55.16 -16.64 27.64
C LYS A 522 -55.89 -16.81 28.97
N ASP A 523 -56.32 -15.71 29.56
CA ASP A 523 -57.27 -15.74 30.68
C ASP A 523 -58.61 -16.32 30.24
N GLY A 524 -59.15 -17.24 31.03
CA GLY A 524 -60.36 -17.97 30.65
C GLY A 524 -60.12 -19.12 29.67
N ALA A 525 -58.86 -19.53 29.42
CA ALA A 525 -58.53 -20.59 28.47
C ALA A 525 -59.25 -21.92 28.80
N ARG A 526 -59.58 -22.67 27.75
CA ARG A 526 -60.16 -24.02 27.84
C ARG A 526 -59.47 -24.93 26.85
N LEU A 527 -59.21 -26.16 27.28
CA LEU A 527 -58.52 -27.14 26.44
C LEU A 527 -59.51 -28.03 25.71
N ARG A 528 -59.66 -27.85 24.39
CA ARG A 528 -60.46 -28.74 23.53
C ARG A 528 -59.60 -29.90 23.03
N MET A 529 -59.54 -30.99 23.78
CA MET A 529 -58.76 -32.15 23.42
C MET A 529 -59.54 -33.13 22.55
N ARG A 530 -58.86 -33.76 21.60
CA ARG A 530 -59.36 -34.93 20.88
C ARG A 530 -58.72 -36.19 21.45
N LEU A 531 -59.48 -36.97 22.21
CA LEU A 531 -59.01 -38.20 22.85
C LEU A 531 -59.76 -39.42 22.31
N LEU A 532 -59.03 -40.41 21.78
CA LEU A 532 -59.60 -41.65 21.24
C LEU A 532 -60.76 -41.41 20.24
N GLY A 533 -60.69 -40.31 19.49
CA GLY A 533 -61.72 -39.89 18.53
C GLY A 533 -62.93 -39.15 19.12
N LEU A 534 -62.91 -38.79 20.41
CA LEU A 534 -63.93 -37.99 21.09
C LEU A 534 -63.39 -36.59 21.41
N ASN A 535 -64.21 -35.55 21.18
CA ASN A 535 -63.87 -34.19 21.56
C ASN A 535 -64.28 -33.94 23.02
N ILE A 536 -63.34 -33.47 23.83
CA ILE A 536 -63.50 -33.20 25.26
C ILE A 536 -63.04 -31.77 25.54
N THR A 537 -63.81 -31.00 26.29
CA THR A 537 -63.40 -29.67 26.78
C THR A 537 -63.05 -29.75 28.25
N TYR A 538 -61.82 -29.36 28.60
CA TYR A 538 -61.33 -29.35 29.98
C TYR A 538 -61.11 -27.90 30.48
N PRO A 539 -61.47 -27.56 31.75
CA PRO A 539 -62.00 -28.42 32.82
C PRO A 539 -63.43 -28.93 32.58
N LEU A 540 -63.68 -30.21 32.89
CA LEU A 540 -64.96 -30.91 32.59
C LEU A 540 -66.19 -30.31 33.31
N VAL A 541 -65.99 -29.52 34.37
CA VAL A 541 -67.04 -28.93 35.21
C VAL A 541 -66.82 -27.43 35.38
N GLY A 542 -67.36 -26.63 34.47
CA GLY A 542 -67.66 -25.21 34.68
C GLY A 542 -66.53 -24.27 35.12
N GLY A 543 -65.28 -24.52 34.71
CA GLY A 543 -64.10 -23.68 35.00
C GLY A 543 -63.34 -23.25 33.73
N SER A 544 -62.24 -22.53 33.94
CA SER A 544 -61.27 -22.10 32.93
C SER A 544 -59.90 -21.94 33.61
N PHE A 545 -58.86 -21.79 32.80
CA PHE A 545 -57.51 -21.51 33.29
C PHE A 545 -57.22 -20.00 33.29
N ASP A 546 -56.41 -19.57 34.25
CA ASP A 546 -55.89 -18.22 34.32
C ASP A 546 -54.80 -18.01 33.24
N GLU A 547 -54.49 -16.75 32.93
CA GLU A 547 -53.43 -16.39 31.98
C GLU A 547 -52.08 -17.03 32.37
N CYS A 548 -51.40 -17.62 31.38
CA CYS A 548 -50.13 -18.33 31.54
C CYS A 548 -50.13 -19.48 32.59
N GLU A 549 -51.29 -20.03 32.97
CA GLU A 549 -51.40 -21.16 33.91
C GLU A 549 -51.02 -22.52 33.29
N LEU A 550 -51.15 -22.69 31.97
CA LEU A 550 -50.97 -23.95 31.24
C LEU A 550 -49.66 -24.03 30.47
N LEU A 551 -49.37 -23.02 29.65
CA LEU A 551 -48.26 -22.98 28.69
C LEU A 551 -47.72 -21.55 28.65
N GLU A 552 -46.40 -21.40 28.60
CA GLU A 552 -45.74 -20.10 28.48
C GLU A 552 -44.49 -20.20 27.59
N ILE A 553 -44.28 -19.17 26.79
CA ILE A 553 -43.12 -18.89 25.96
C ILE A 553 -42.62 -17.51 26.39
N GLU A 554 -41.43 -17.44 26.98
CA GLU A 554 -40.90 -16.17 27.52
C GLU A 554 -40.45 -15.20 26.42
N ASN A 555 -39.81 -15.72 25.37
CA ASN A 555 -39.42 -14.97 24.17
C ASN A 555 -39.72 -15.85 22.94
N VAL A 556 -40.62 -15.40 22.06
CA VAL A 556 -41.03 -16.15 20.87
C VAL A 556 -39.86 -16.39 19.91
N VAL A 557 -38.95 -15.43 19.71
CA VAL A 557 -37.79 -15.61 18.82
C VAL A 557 -36.82 -16.64 19.38
N ASP A 558 -36.49 -16.58 20.68
CA ASP A 558 -35.61 -17.56 21.31
C ASP A 558 -36.21 -18.98 21.21
N ALA A 559 -37.51 -19.12 21.51
CA ALA A 559 -38.21 -20.40 21.36
C ALA A 559 -38.23 -20.91 19.91
N TYR A 560 -38.46 -20.01 18.94
CA TYR A 560 -38.45 -20.37 17.53
C TYR A 560 -37.04 -20.79 17.07
N SER A 561 -36.00 -20.04 17.45
CA SER A 561 -34.60 -20.38 17.20
C SER A 561 -34.20 -21.72 17.80
N GLN A 562 -34.60 -22.00 19.05
CA GLN A 562 -34.40 -23.30 19.69
C GLN A 562 -35.17 -24.43 18.99
N SER A 563 -36.34 -24.14 18.40
CA SER A 563 -37.13 -25.14 17.65
C SER A 563 -36.42 -25.55 16.36
N ILE A 564 -35.79 -24.60 15.66
CA ILE A 564 -35.01 -24.85 14.44
C ILE A 564 -33.89 -25.85 14.71
N ILE A 565 -33.18 -25.67 15.83
CA ILE A 565 -32.07 -26.55 16.24
C ILE A 565 -32.53 -27.79 17.02
N GLY A 566 -33.85 -27.99 17.16
CA GLY A 566 -34.45 -29.16 17.82
C GLY A 566 -34.22 -29.25 19.33
N ARG A 567 -33.97 -28.12 20.00
CA ARG A 567 -33.71 -28.04 21.45
C ARG A 567 -34.85 -27.42 22.26
N TYR A 568 -35.84 -26.82 21.58
CA TYR A 568 -36.97 -26.21 22.28
C TYR A 568 -37.86 -27.26 22.94
N GLU A 569 -38.12 -27.08 24.23
CA GLU A 569 -39.14 -27.82 24.98
C GLU A 569 -40.19 -26.81 25.49
N LEU A 570 -41.42 -26.95 25.01
CA LEU A 570 -42.56 -26.16 25.44
C LEU A 570 -42.85 -26.44 26.91
N GLU A 571 -42.71 -25.42 27.75
CA GLU A 571 -42.93 -25.56 29.19
C GLU A 571 -44.41 -25.85 29.47
N ILE A 572 -44.68 -27.09 29.89
CA ILE A 572 -45.98 -27.50 30.37
C ILE A 572 -46.06 -27.28 31.88
N LYS A 573 -46.91 -26.35 32.29
CA LYS A 573 -47.11 -26.02 33.70
C LYS A 573 -48.02 -27.02 34.42
N ASP A 574 -47.97 -26.99 35.75
CA ASP A 574 -48.71 -27.89 36.65
C ASP A 574 -50.21 -27.94 36.32
N GLY A 575 -50.82 -26.84 35.86
CA GLY A 575 -52.23 -26.81 35.44
C GLY A 575 -52.53 -27.82 34.33
N PHE A 576 -51.69 -27.86 33.29
CA PHE A 576 -51.81 -28.77 32.15
C PHE A 576 -51.36 -30.20 32.50
N LEU A 577 -50.31 -30.35 33.31
CA LEU A 577 -49.88 -31.66 33.82
C LEU A 577 -50.98 -32.31 34.67
N ASN A 578 -51.70 -31.54 35.49
CA ASN A 578 -52.85 -32.02 36.24
C ASN A 578 -54.00 -32.45 35.30
N VAL A 579 -54.23 -31.74 34.19
CA VAL A 579 -55.16 -32.19 33.13
C VAL A 579 -54.75 -33.56 32.58
N LEU A 580 -53.48 -33.71 32.24
CA LEU A 580 -52.92 -34.94 31.70
C LEU A 580 -52.94 -36.09 32.73
N LEU A 581 -52.79 -35.81 34.02
CA LEU A 581 -52.83 -36.83 35.09
C LEU A 581 -54.26 -37.26 35.46
N ASP A 582 -55.22 -36.33 35.48
CA ASP A 582 -56.65 -36.61 35.70
C ASP A 582 -57.24 -37.45 34.55
N VAL A 583 -56.71 -37.29 33.34
CA VAL A 583 -57.09 -38.06 32.16
C VAL A 583 -56.22 -39.33 31.98
N GLY A 584 -54.94 -39.26 32.31
CA GLY A 584 -53.90 -40.22 31.91
C GLY A 584 -53.71 -41.43 32.83
N SER A 585 -54.04 -41.34 34.12
CA SER A 585 -53.83 -42.45 35.08
C SER A 585 -54.66 -43.73 34.80
N SER A 586 -55.55 -43.71 33.80
CA SER A 586 -56.39 -44.85 33.41
C SER A 586 -56.27 -45.31 31.94
N LEU A 587 -55.54 -44.60 31.07
CA LEU A 587 -55.58 -44.83 29.60
C LEU A 587 -54.22 -44.84 28.86
N GLY A 588 -53.09 -44.48 29.50
CA GLY A 588 -51.75 -44.61 28.88
C GLY A 588 -51.51 -43.71 27.66
N ILE A 589 -51.98 -42.46 27.72
CA ILE A 589 -51.97 -41.50 26.60
C ILE A 589 -50.73 -40.61 26.67
N ASP A 590 -50.10 -40.39 25.51
CA ASP A 590 -48.92 -39.55 25.32
C ASP A 590 -49.32 -38.06 25.15
N PRO A 591 -48.79 -37.12 25.96
CA PRO A 591 -49.04 -35.68 25.83
C PRO A 591 -48.75 -35.12 24.43
N ASP A 592 -47.71 -35.62 23.76
CA ASP A 592 -47.30 -35.13 22.44
C ASP A 592 -48.36 -35.43 21.39
N ARG A 593 -48.88 -36.66 21.43
CA ARG A 593 -50.01 -37.08 20.60
C ARG A 593 -51.27 -36.28 20.90
N VAL A 594 -51.52 -35.90 22.15
CA VAL A 594 -52.69 -35.09 22.50
C VAL A 594 -52.60 -33.69 21.90
N LEU A 595 -51.43 -33.04 21.96
CA LEU A 595 -51.22 -31.72 21.36
C LEU A 595 -51.41 -31.77 19.83
N GLU A 596 -50.78 -32.74 19.17
CA GLU A 596 -50.85 -32.92 17.72
C GLU A 596 -52.27 -33.30 17.25
N GLU A 597 -52.93 -34.29 17.86
CA GLU A 597 -54.28 -34.71 17.46
C GLU A 597 -55.37 -33.68 17.79
N SER A 598 -55.17 -32.87 18.84
CA SER A 598 -56.16 -31.87 19.27
C SER A 598 -56.06 -30.58 18.47
N SER A 599 -54.84 -30.13 18.16
CA SER A 599 -54.58 -28.98 17.28
C SER A 599 -54.82 -29.31 15.81
N GLY A 600 -54.60 -30.56 15.41
CA GLY A 600 -54.56 -30.95 13.99
C GLY A 600 -53.30 -30.50 13.26
N ILE A 601 -52.31 -29.93 13.96
CA ILE A 601 -51.04 -29.47 13.40
C ILE A 601 -50.00 -30.58 13.57
N ASP A 602 -49.52 -31.15 12.47
CA ASP A 602 -48.49 -32.18 12.49
C ASP A 602 -47.19 -31.60 13.07
N GLY A 603 -46.57 -32.33 14.01
CA GLY A 603 -45.36 -31.88 14.69
C GLY A 603 -45.58 -30.90 15.85
N LEU A 604 -46.81 -30.47 16.17
CA LEU A 604 -47.10 -29.68 17.36
C LEU A 604 -47.11 -30.57 18.61
N THR A 605 -45.95 -30.73 19.23
CA THR A 605 -45.72 -31.58 20.41
C THR A 605 -45.11 -30.75 21.55
N ARG A 606 -44.64 -31.39 22.63
CA ARG A 606 -43.81 -30.70 23.65
C ARG A 606 -42.48 -30.22 23.10
N THR A 607 -42.01 -30.78 21.99
CA THR A 607 -40.82 -30.32 21.26
C THR A 607 -41.26 -29.99 19.84
N PRO A 608 -41.99 -28.87 19.65
CA PRO A 608 -42.61 -28.57 18.36
C PRO A 608 -41.56 -28.32 17.28
N THR A 609 -41.83 -28.74 16.05
CA THR A 609 -40.98 -28.39 14.91
C THR A 609 -41.19 -26.93 14.51
N PRO A 610 -40.22 -26.26 13.86
CA PRO A 610 -40.41 -24.88 13.39
C PRO A 610 -41.60 -24.76 12.42
N GLU A 611 -41.86 -25.77 11.60
CA GLU A 611 -43.05 -25.83 10.74
C GLU A 611 -44.35 -25.88 11.54
N ALA A 612 -44.39 -26.64 12.64
CA ALA A 612 -45.55 -26.66 13.53
C ALA A 612 -45.77 -25.31 14.22
N LEU A 613 -44.69 -24.61 14.58
CA LEU A 613 -44.77 -23.25 15.11
C LEU A 613 -45.32 -22.27 14.06
N ASN A 614 -44.87 -22.31 12.79
CA ASN A 614 -45.45 -21.49 11.71
C ASN A 614 -46.98 -21.61 11.66
N ARG A 615 -47.46 -22.86 11.68
CA ARG A 615 -48.89 -23.17 11.65
C ARG A 615 -49.57 -22.65 12.90
N MET A 616 -48.98 -22.85 14.08
CA MET A 616 -49.55 -22.35 15.34
C MET A 616 -49.77 -20.82 15.32
N ILE A 617 -48.88 -20.06 14.70
CA ILE A 617 -49.01 -18.60 14.57
C ILE A 617 -50.15 -18.22 13.61
N PHE A 618 -50.15 -18.76 12.39
CA PHE A 618 -51.01 -18.27 11.30
C PHE A 618 -52.33 -19.03 11.10
N THR A 619 -52.65 -20.03 11.93
CA THR A 619 -53.85 -20.89 11.74
C THR A 619 -54.82 -20.87 12.91
N ARG A 620 -54.69 -19.88 13.79
CA ARG A 620 -55.57 -19.74 14.96
C ARG A 620 -57.03 -19.62 14.53
N GLU A 621 -57.35 -18.75 13.57
CA GLU A 621 -58.73 -18.55 13.10
C GLU A 621 -59.26 -19.82 12.41
N GLY A 622 -60.37 -20.35 12.92
CA GLY A 622 -60.95 -21.61 12.43
C GLY A 622 -60.41 -22.88 13.09
N ASN A 623 -59.41 -22.78 13.98
CA ASN A 623 -58.88 -23.88 14.76
C ASN A 623 -59.38 -23.81 16.22
N GLU A 624 -60.44 -24.57 16.54
CA GLU A 624 -61.10 -24.50 17.85
C GLU A 624 -60.16 -24.81 19.05
N PHE A 625 -59.08 -25.56 18.83
CA PHE A 625 -58.10 -25.84 19.89
C PHE A 625 -57.28 -24.59 20.20
N LEU A 626 -56.73 -23.93 19.17
CA LEU A 626 -55.93 -22.71 19.33
C LEU A 626 -56.79 -21.53 19.78
N GLU A 627 -58.01 -21.37 19.26
CA GLU A 627 -58.92 -20.26 19.63
C GLU A 627 -59.31 -20.27 21.10
N GLU A 628 -59.53 -21.45 21.68
CA GLU A 628 -59.93 -21.61 23.09
C GLU A 628 -58.73 -21.52 24.04
N LEU A 629 -57.51 -21.76 23.54
CA LEU A 629 -56.29 -21.80 24.34
C LEU A 629 -55.52 -20.48 24.34
N PHE A 630 -55.44 -19.80 23.19
CA PHE A 630 -54.59 -18.64 23.00
C PHE A 630 -55.33 -17.43 22.40
N ASP A 631 -54.86 -16.24 22.77
CA ASP A 631 -55.13 -15.02 22.02
C ASP A 631 -54.20 -14.93 20.79
N PRO A 632 -54.50 -14.07 19.80
CA PRO A 632 -53.54 -13.73 18.75
C PRO A 632 -52.16 -13.39 19.31
N ILE A 633 -51.09 -13.80 18.63
CA ILE A 633 -49.73 -13.44 19.06
C ILE A 633 -49.56 -11.95 18.81
N PRO A 634 -49.29 -11.15 19.85
CA PRO A 634 -49.00 -9.74 19.63
C PRO A 634 -47.59 -9.58 19.06
N SER A 635 -47.39 -8.60 18.18
CA SER A 635 -46.09 -7.98 17.94
C SER A 635 -45.61 -7.26 19.21
N ARG A 636 -44.37 -6.79 19.19
CA ARG A 636 -43.70 -6.08 20.29
C ARG A 636 -44.48 -4.90 20.88
N ASP A 637 -45.43 -4.36 20.15
CA ASP A 637 -46.28 -3.24 20.52
C ASP A 637 -47.77 -3.59 20.73
N GLY A 638 -48.12 -4.88 20.70
CA GLY A 638 -49.44 -5.37 21.11
C GLY A 638 -50.46 -5.60 19.99
N VAL A 639 -50.09 -5.41 18.71
CA VAL A 639 -51.00 -5.69 17.57
C VAL A 639 -50.85 -7.15 17.15
N PRO A 640 -51.90 -7.86 16.77
CA PRO A 640 -51.77 -9.23 16.25
C PRO A 640 -50.78 -9.32 15.08
N ILE A 641 -49.86 -10.28 15.13
CA ILE A 641 -48.78 -10.43 14.13
C ILE A 641 -49.36 -10.69 12.73
N GLU A 642 -50.49 -11.40 12.65
CA GLU A 642 -51.20 -11.69 11.40
C GLU A 642 -51.85 -10.46 10.75
N GLU A 643 -52.04 -9.36 11.49
CA GLU A 643 -52.52 -8.10 10.93
C GLU A 643 -51.38 -7.28 10.29
N ARG A 644 -50.12 -7.66 10.54
CA ARG A 644 -48.92 -6.93 10.07
C ARG A 644 -48.12 -7.68 9.05
N HIS A 645 -47.97 -8.97 9.28
CA HIS A 645 -47.12 -9.82 8.47
C HIS A 645 -48.01 -10.82 7.76
N ASP A 646 -47.89 -10.83 6.44
CA ASP A 646 -48.19 -11.99 5.64
C ASP A 646 -47.47 -13.23 6.22
N PRO A 647 -47.86 -14.46 5.85
CA PRO A 647 -47.30 -15.71 6.38
C PRO A 647 -45.85 -15.98 5.92
N ILE A 648 -44.94 -15.03 6.14
CA ILE A 648 -43.55 -15.00 5.69
C ILE A 648 -42.72 -16.14 6.30
N LEU A 649 -43.04 -16.60 7.51
CA LEU A 649 -42.31 -17.70 8.16
C LEU A 649 -42.36 -19.01 7.35
N PHE A 650 -43.38 -19.18 6.50
CA PHE A 650 -43.46 -20.35 5.61
C PHE A 650 -42.45 -20.27 4.44
N ALA A 651 -41.88 -19.10 4.12
CA ALA A 651 -40.77 -18.99 3.16
C ALA A 651 -39.53 -19.77 3.65
N TRP A 652 -39.35 -19.88 4.97
CA TRP A 652 -38.22 -20.60 5.58
C TRP A 652 -38.29 -22.12 5.39
N GLU A 653 -39.48 -22.66 5.07
CA GLU A 653 -39.68 -24.09 4.74
C GLU A 653 -39.22 -24.47 3.33
N ARG A 654 -38.92 -23.49 2.46
CA ARG A 654 -38.50 -23.76 1.07
C ARG A 654 -37.26 -24.65 1.07
N SER A 655 -37.29 -25.71 0.24
CA SER A 655 -36.11 -26.52 -0.05
C SER A 655 -35.40 -25.97 -1.29
N PHE A 656 -34.14 -25.59 -1.12
CA PHE A 656 -33.24 -25.17 -2.19
C PHE A 656 -32.47 -26.38 -2.68
N ARG A 657 -32.63 -26.72 -3.96
CA ARG A 657 -32.04 -27.91 -4.57
C ARG A 657 -30.85 -27.54 -5.45
N PHE A 658 -29.70 -28.12 -5.16
CA PHE A 658 -28.44 -27.86 -5.87
C PHE A 658 -27.95 -29.09 -6.63
N CYS A 659 -27.38 -28.85 -7.81
CA CYS A 659 -26.68 -29.85 -8.63
C CYS A 659 -25.24 -29.41 -8.87
N GLY A 660 -24.33 -29.87 -8.01
CA GLY A 660 -23.01 -29.24 -7.91
C GLY A 660 -23.17 -27.84 -7.33
N ASP A 661 -22.70 -26.80 -8.01
CA ASP A 661 -22.87 -25.41 -7.58
C ASP A 661 -24.07 -24.68 -8.21
N GLU A 662 -24.83 -25.35 -9.09
CA GLU A 662 -26.00 -24.76 -9.73
C GLU A 662 -27.26 -24.95 -8.86
N LEU A 663 -27.92 -23.84 -8.51
CA LEU A 663 -29.28 -23.87 -7.96
C LEU A 663 -30.27 -24.22 -9.07
N VAL A 664 -31.03 -25.30 -8.90
CA VAL A 664 -31.95 -25.83 -9.90
C VAL A 664 -33.40 -25.83 -9.44
N ALA A 665 -34.33 -25.91 -10.39
CA ALA A 665 -35.74 -26.11 -10.09
C ALA A 665 -35.97 -27.44 -9.33
N PRO A 666 -37.00 -27.54 -8.46
CA PRO A 666 -37.24 -28.73 -7.64
C PRO A 666 -37.34 -30.06 -8.42
N ASP A 667 -37.86 -30.02 -9.65
CA ASP A 667 -38.06 -31.18 -10.52
C ASP A 667 -36.92 -31.42 -11.53
N ALA A 668 -35.85 -30.62 -11.48
CA ALA A 668 -34.73 -30.74 -12.42
C ALA A 668 -33.95 -32.06 -12.23
N PRO A 669 -33.56 -32.73 -13.33
CA PRO A 669 -32.80 -33.98 -13.26
C PRO A 669 -31.39 -33.73 -12.69
N CYS A 670 -31.07 -34.43 -11.60
CA CYS A 670 -29.83 -34.28 -10.86
C CYS A 670 -29.31 -35.66 -10.44
N ALA A 671 -28.02 -35.95 -10.67
CA ALA A 671 -27.44 -37.24 -10.27
C ALA A 671 -27.26 -37.34 -8.76
N GLU A 672 -26.76 -36.27 -8.13
CA GLU A 672 -26.48 -36.16 -6.70
C GLU A 672 -27.01 -34.81 -6.20
N PRO A 673 -28.33 -34.69 -5.94
CA PRO A 673 -28.90 -33.45 -5.46
C PRO A 673 -28.53 -33.21 -4.00
N GLU A 674 -28.12 -31.99 -3.70
CA GLU A 674 -28.05 -31.45 -2.35
C GLU A 674 -29.35 -30.63 -2.13
N GLU A 675 -30.04 -30.86 -1.02
CA GLU A 675 -31.23 -30.10 -0.63
C GLU A 675 -30.95 -29.44 0.71
N VAL A 676 -31.23 -28.14 0.81
CA VAL A 676 -31.02 -27.35 2.01
C VAL A 676 -32.17 -26.39 2.20
N SER A 677 -32.62 -26.23 3.44
CA SER A 677 -33.63 -25.23 3.84
C SER A 677 -32.98 -24.10 4.64
N PHE A 678 -33.72 -23.01 4.86
CA PHE A 678 -33.27 -21.94 5.78
C PHE A 678 -32.98 -22.52 7.17
N TYR A 679 -33.82 -23.44 7.65
CA TYR A 679 -33.65 -24.11 8.94
C TYR A 679 -32.32 -24.85 9.04
N GLU A 680 -31.99 -25.67 8.03
CA GLU A 680 -30.73 -26.42 8.02
C GLU A 680 -29.51 -25.51 7.91
N ALA A 681 -29.57 -24.49 7.04
CA ALA A 681 -28.46 -23.57 6.80
C ALA A 681 -28.16 -22.65 8.00
N MET A 682 -29.21 -22.24 8.74
CA MET A 682 -29.11 -21.38 9.93
C MET A 682 -28.77 -22.13 11.22
N SER A 683 -28.97 -23.45 11.25
CA SER A 683 -28.80 -24.25 12.47
C SER A 683 -27.45 -24.05 13.16
N PRO A 684 -26.29 -24.05 12.48
CA PRO A 684 -25.00 -23.85 13.16
C PRO A 684 -24.91 -22.51 13.90
N LEU A 685 -25.39 -21.42 13.29
CA LEU A 685 -25.38 -20.09 13.91
C LEU A 685 -26.30 -20.04 15.13
N LEU A 686 -27.51 -20.60 15.01
CA LEU A 686 -28.46 -20.65 16.12
C LEU A 686 -27.98 -21.56 17.26
N GLU A 687 -27.27 -22.65 16.96
CA GLU A 687 -26.62 -23.51 17.95
C GLU A 687 -25.55 -22.75 18.75
N ALA A 688 -24.80 -21.85 18.10
CA ALA A 688 -23.82 -20.99 18.76
C ALA A 688 -24.50 -20.02 19.74
N PHE A 689 -25.51 -19.27 19.29
CA PHE A 689 -26.25 -18.36 20.17
C PHE A 689 -26.94 -19.10 21.31
N ASP A 690 -27.63 -20.22 21.05
CA ASP A 690 -28.30 -20.98 22.10
C ASP A 690 -27.34 -21.47 23.19
N SER A 691 -26.18 -21.98 22.79
CA SER A 691 -25.23 -22.64 23.70
C SER A 691 -24.42 -21.66 24.54
N PHE A 692 -24.13 -20.46 24.02
CA PHE A 692 -23.21 -19.51 24.64
C PHE A 692 -23.88 -18.21 25.12
N ASP A 693 -25.02 -17.81 24.56
CA ASP A 693 -25.76 -16.65 25.04
C ASP A 693 -26.42 -16.95 26.40
N ARG A 694 -25.97 -16.24 27.44
CA ARG A 694 -26.50 -16.35 28.80
C ARG A 694 -27.81 -15.60 29.01
N ARG A 695 -28.34 -14.93 27.98
CA ARG A 695 -29.62 -14.23 28.01
C ARG A 695 -29.68 -13.16 29.10
N ARG A 696 -28.59 -12.41 29.27
CA ARG A 696 -28.48 -11.36 30.31
C ARG A 696 -29.60 -10.34 30.14
N GLU A 697 -30.27 -9.99 31.24
CA GLU A 697 -31.42 -9.06 31.23
C GLU A 697 -32.59 -9.51 30.33
N GLY A 698 -32.70 -10.81 30.04
CA GLY A 698 -33.78 -11.38 29.23
C GLY A 698 -33.66 -11.10 27.73
N ARG A 699 -32.51 -10.61 27.25
CA ARG A 699 -32.26 -10.38 25.82
C ARG A 699 -31.70 -11.64 25.15
N PHE A 700 -32.12 -11.91 23.92
CA PHE A 700 -31.49 -12.91 23.05
C PHE A 700 -30.65 -12.19 22.00
N LEU A 701 -29.34 -12.42 21.98
CA LEU A 701 -28.40 -11.63 21.17
C LEU A 701 -28.61 -11.81 19.65
N PHE A 702 -29.07 -12.96 19.19
CA PHE A 702 -29.50 -13.12 17.79
C PHE A 702 -30.70 -12.23 17.47
N GLY A 703 -31.69 -12.15 18.37
CA GLY A 703 -32.83 -11.23 18.23
C GLY A 703 -32.39 -9.76 18.22
N ARG A 704 -31.36 -9.41 19.00
CA ARG A 704 -30.74 -8.07 18.99
C ARG A 704 -30.00 -7.75 17.69
N LEU A 705 -29.24 -8.70 17.15
CA LEU A 705 -28.58 -8.55 15.85
C LEU A 705 -29.62 -8.28 14.75
N VAL A 706 -30.67 -9.10 14.69
CA VAL A 706 -31.73 -8.92 13.68
C VAL A 706 -32.52 -7.63 13.90
N THR A 707 -32.72 -7.23 15.16
CA THR A 707 -33.32 -5.93 15.49
C THR A 707 -32.48 -4.76 14.97
N ALA A 708 -31.16 -4.77 15.20
CA ALA A 708 -30.27 -3.73 14.69
C ALA A 708 -30.33 -3.65 13.16
N LEU A 709 -30.34 -4.79 12.45
CA LEU A 709 -30.54 -4.76 11.00
C LEU A 709 -31.90 -4.16 10.61
N HIS A 710 -32.99 -4.61 11.23
CA HIS A 710 -34.34 -4.17 10.90
C HIS A 710 -34.55 -2.67 11.12
N THR A 711 -34.00 -2.07 12.18
CA THR A 711 -34.21 -0.65 12.48
C THR A 711 -33.57 0.29 11.47
N HIS A 712 -32.60 -0.17 10.68
CA HIS A 712 -31.92 0.64 9.65
C HIS A 712 -32.20 0.16 8.21
N TRP A 713 -32.91 -0.97 8.04
CA TRP A 713 -33.19 -1.54 6.73
C TRP A 713 -34.15 -0.75 5.84
N PRO A 714 -35.29 -0.24 6.36
CA PRO A 714 -36.30 0.42 5.54
C PRO A 714 -35.81 1.69 4.86
N SER A 715 -36.37 2.02 3.70
CA SER A 715 -36.14 3.30 3.02
C SER A 715 -37.01 4.41 3.61
N GLU A 716 -36.74 5.69 3.27
CA GLU A 716 -37.65 6.82 3.56
C GLU A 716 -39.07 6.60 3.00
N GLY A 717 -39.22 5.75 1.98
CA GLY A 717 -40.50 5.41 1.35
C GLY A 717 -41.30 4.33 2.07
N ALA A 718 -40.81 3.79 3.19
CA ALA A 718 -41.42 2.66 3.87
C ALA A 718 -42.79 3.00 4.48
N GLU A 719 -43.82 2.23 4.13
CA GLU A 719 -45.18 2.46 4.64
C GLU A 719 -45.48 1.71 5.95
N MET A 720 -44.66 0.71 6.28
CA MET A 720 -44.87 -0.22 7.40
C MET A 720 -44.09 0.16 8.67
N THR A 721 -43.24 1.19 8.59
CA THR A 721 -42.44 1.72 9.72
C THR A 721 -42.57 3.23 9.80
N GLN A 722 -42.10 3.83 10.89
CA GLN A 722 -42.08 5.28 11.11
C GLN A 722 -40.74 5.73 11.69
N ASP A 723 -40.33 6.95 11.41
CA ASP A 723 -39.04 7.55 11.79
C ASP A 723 -39.19 8.76 12.75
N ALA A 724 -40.43 9.11 13.11
CA ALA A 724 -40.74 10.35 13.80
C ALA A 724 -40.58 10.29 15.33
N ASP A 725 -40.84 9.13 15.95
CA ASP A 725 -40.76 8.95 17.40
C ASP A 725 -40.06 7.62 17.75
N PRO A 726 -38.79 7.64 18.19
CA PRO A 726 -38.04 6.47 18.60
C PRO A 726 -38.66 5.64 19.73
N SER A 727 -39.58 6.26 20.50
CA SER A 727 -40.29 5.59 21.58
C SER A 727 -41.66 5.04 21.16
N ALA A 728 -42.15 5.44 19.99
CA ALA A 728 -43.40 4.93 19.44
C ALA A 728 -43.17 3.59 18.73
N PRO A 729 -44.24 2.81 18.54
CA PRO A 729 -44.14 1.56 17.82
C PRO A 729 -43.71 1.73 16.36
N PHE A 730 -43.20 0.65 15.76
CA PHE A 730 -42.71 0.60 14.37
C PHE A 730 -41.56 1.54 14.05
N PHE A 731 -40.80 1.95 15.06
CA PHE A 731 -39.69 2.86 14.80
C PHE A 731 -38.59 2.19 13.97
N ALA A 732 -38.18 2.87 12.90
CA ALA A 732 -36.99 2.59 12.13
C ALA A 732 -36.35 3.94 11.72
N HIS A 733 -35.03 3.97 11.58
CA HIS A 733 -34.28 5.17 11.23
C HIS A 733 -34.45 5.60 9.77
N HIS A 734 -34.93 4.70 8.91
CA HIS A 734 -35.12 4.91 7.46
C HIS A 734 -33.80 5.15 6.69
N ASP A 735 -32.72 4.51 7.14
CA ASP A 735 -31.37 4.64 6.56
C ASP A 735 -31.18 3.93 5.21
N ASP A 736 -32.23 3.29 4.68
CA ASP A 736 -32.27 2.63 3.37
C ASP A 736 -31.18 1.56 3.18
N ALA A 737 -30.83 0.79 4.22
CA ALA A 737 -29.88 -0.31 4.06
C ALA A 737 -30.38 -1.39 3.06
N ARG A 738 -31.70 -1.44 2.78
CA ARG A 738 -32.26 -2.25 1.69
C ARG A 738 -31.68 -1.92 0.31
N SER A 739 -31.16 -0.70 0.09
CA SER A 739 -30.52 -0.30 -1.17
C SER A 739 -29.29 -1.16 -1.50
N TYR A 740 -28.69 -1.81 -0.49
CA TYR A 740 -27.57 -2.75 -0.64
C TYR A 740 -28.00 -4.19 -0.96
N GLU A 741 -29.29 -4.55 -0.91
CA GLU A 741 -29.75 -5.91 -1.20
C GLU A 741 -29.30 -6.44 -2.56
N PRO A 742 -29.28 -5.67 -3.67
CA PRO A 742 -28.74 -6.13 -4.94
C PRO A 742 -27.25 -6.53 -4.85
N ILE A 743 -26.45 -5.74 -4.13
CA ILE A 743 -25.02 -5.97 -3.91
C ILE A 743 -24.83 -7.22 -3.05
N LEU A 744 -25.50 -7.29 -1.90
CA LEU A 744 -25.42 -8.42 -0.97
C LEU A 744 -25.92 -9.73 -1.62
N ALA A 745 -27.00 -9.69 -2.40
CA ALA A 745 -27.52 -10.87 -3.08
C ALA A 745 -26.56 -11.41 -4.16
N ALA A 746 -25.90 -10.52 -4.91
CA ALA A 746 -24.89 -10.92 -5.88
C ALA A 746 -23.64 -11.49 -5.18
N LEU A 747 -23.20 -10.84 -4.10
CA LEU A 747 -22.00 -11.20 -3.35
C LEU A 747 -22.16 -12.50 -2.56
N PHE A 748 -23.30 -12.71 -1.90
CA PHE A 748 -23.58 -13.89 -1.08
C PHE A 748 -23.99 -15.10 -1.90
N GLY A 749 -24.66 -14.91 -3.03
CA GLY A 749 -25.19 -15.99 -3.85
C GLY A 749 -24.08 -16.83 -4.48
N ASP A 750 -24.30 -18.16 -4.54
CA ASP A 750 -23.38 -19.06 -5.26
C ASP A 750 -23.42 -18.87 -6.78
N CYS A 751 -24.50 -18.25 -7.25
CA CYS A 751 -24.79 -17.96 -8.65
C CYS A 751 -25.76 -16.78 -8.77
N ASP A 752 -25.87 -16.23 -9.98
CA ASP A 752 -26.87 -15.22 -10.33
C ASP A 752 -27.76 -15.69 -11.48
N TRP A 753 -29.01 -15.22 -11.51
CA TRP A 753 -30.01 -15.63 -12.49
C TRP A 753 -29.82 -14.91 -13.82
N MET A 754 -29.68 -15.69 -14.89
CA MET A 754 -29.69 -15.16 -16.24
C MET A 754 -30.82 -15.76 -17.09
N PRO A 755 -31.26 -15.07 -18.16
CA PRO A 755 -32.24 -15.61 -19.09
C PRO A 755 -31.74 -16.93 -19.68
N ALA A 756 -32.52 -18.01 -19.53
CA ALA A 756 -32.25 -19.23 -20.26
C ALA A 756 -32.63 -19.01 -21.74
N GLY A 757 -31.81 -19.45 -22.69
CA GLY A 757 -31.98 -19.23 -24.14
C GLY A 757 -33.21 -19.90 -24.80
N GLY A 758 -34.31 -20.10 -24.07
CA GLY A 758 -35.60 -20.62 -24.51
C GLY A 758 -36.78 -19.84 -23.91
N ALA A 759 -38.02 -20.29 -24.13
CA ALA A 759 -39.23 -19.57 -23.79
C ALA A 759 -39.42 -19.35 -22.26
N GLY A 760 -38.88 -18.24 -21.74
CA GLY A 760 -39.23 -17.68 -20.43
C GLY A 760 -38.57 -18.31 -19.20
N GLY A 761 -37.58 -19.20 -19.37
CA GLY A 761 -36.84 -19.80 -18.25
C GLY A 761 -35.69 -18.92 -17.75
N ARG A 762 -35.25 -19.12 -16.51
CA ARG A 762 -33.98 -18.59 -15.97
C ARG A 762 -33.06 -19.75 -15.63
N ARG A 763 -31.75 -19.55 -15.75
CA ARG A 763 -30.72 -20.50 -15.27
C ARG A 763 -29.83 -19.76 -14.28
N CYS A 764 -29.34 -20.46 -13.26
CA CYS A 764 -28.40 -19.88 -12.33
C CYS A 764 -26.98 -20.11 -12.88
N ASP A 765 -26.21 -19.03 -13.02
CA ASP A 765 -24.84 -19.09 -13.53
C ASP A 765 -23.84 -18.85 -12.39
N PRO A 766 -23.08 -19.88 -11.97
CA PRO A 766 -22.10 -19.73 -10.88
C PRO A 766 -20.99 -18.72 -11.18
N GLU A 767 -20.68 -18.46 -12.46
CA GLU A 767 -19.66 -17.45 -12.85
C GLU A 767 -20.12 -16.02 -12.55
N ARG A 768 -21.40 -15.82 -12.23
CA ARG A 768 -21.99 -14.51 -11.91
C ARG A 768 -22.29 -14.31 -10.42
N GLY A 769 -21.92 -15.27 -9.56
CA GLY A 769 -22.12 -15.17 -8.10
C GLY A 769 -20.80 -14.93 -7.37
N GLY A 770 -20.80 -14.00 -6.41
CA GLY A 770 -19.62 -13.65 -5.62
C GLY A 770 -19.19 -14.72 -4.62
N GLN A 771 -20.09 -15.64 -4.25
CA GLN A 771 -19.80 -16.81 -3.40
C GLN A 771 -19.15 -16.48 -2.03
N LEU A 772 -19.33 -15.27 -1.50
CA LEU A 772 -18.60 -14.81 -0.30
C LEU A 772 -18.82 -15.73 0.90
N ILE A 773 -20.08 -16.06 1.23
CA ILE A 773 -20.39 -16.91 2.39
C ILE A 773 -19.85 -18.33 2.21
N LYS A 774 -19.95 -18.90 1.01
CA LYS A 774 -19.36 -20.21 0.68
C LYS A 774 -17.84 -20.20 0.85
N ARG A 775 -17.16 -19.15 0.35
CA ARG A 775 -15.70 -19.02 0.45
C ARG A 775 -15.23 -18.73 1.88
N LEU A 776 -16.03 -17.99 2.66
CA LEU A 776 -15.82 -17.84 4.11
C LEU A 776 -15.97 -19.16 4.83
N GLN A 777 -16.94 -20.01 4.47
CA GLN A 777 -17.08 -21.37 5.02
C GLN A 777 -15.87 -22.23 4.69
N GLU A 778 -15.44 -22.24 3.42
CA GLU A 778 -14.26 -22.98 2.96
C GLU A 778 -12.98 -22.52 3.69
N ALA A 779 -12.76 -21.21 3.79
CA ALA A 779 -11.63 -20.63 4.53
C ALA A 779 -11.73 -20.96 6.03
N SER A 780 -12.90 -20.82 6.65
CA SER A 780 -13.10 -21.12 8.08
C SER A 780 -12.84 -22.60 8.38
N ALA A 781 -13.21 -23.51 7.48
CA ALA A 781 -12.91 -24.93 7.62
C ALA A 781 -11.40 -25.24 7.55
N VAL A 782 -10.64 -24.48 6.75
CA VAL A 782 -9.17 -24.55 6.75
C VAL A 782 -8.59 -24.01 8.05
N LEU A 783 -9.08 -22.84 8.51
CA LEU A 783 -8.64 -22.21 9.75
C LEU A 783 -8.87 -23.08 10.99
N ASP A 784 -10.02 -23.77 11.06
CA ASP A 784 -10.39 -24.71 12.14
C ASP A 784 -9.41 -25.89 12.26
N GLY A 785 -8.77 -26.27 11.15
CA GLY A 785 -7.77 -27.35 11.11
C GLY A 785 -6.30 -26.88 11.17
N LEU A 786 -6.05 -25.57 11.07
CA LEU A 786 -4.72 -24.98 10.96
C LEU A 786 -4.20 -24.58 12.34
N GLU A 787 -3.24 -25.34 12.88
CA GLU A 787 -2.62 -25.05 14.18
C GLU A 787 -1.50 -23.99 14.04
N VAL A 788 -1.76 -22.75 14.48
CA VAL A 788 -0.80 -21.63 14.39
C VAL A 788 0.30 -21.77 15.43
N ARG A 789 -0.08 -22.16 16.64
CA ARG A 789 0.81 -22.51 17.75
C ARG A 789 0.15 -23.57 18.64
N PRO A 790 0.91 -24.27 19.51
CA PRO A 790 0.39 -25.42 20.25
C PRO A 790 -0.95 -25.15 20.97
N GLY A 791 -2.01 -25.78 20.50
CA GLY A 791 -3.37 -25.65 21.06
C GLY A 791 -4.14 -24.37 20.70
N VAL A 792 -3.72 -23.63 19.67
CA VAL A 792 -4.41 -22.45 19.14
C VAL A 792 -4.55 -22.63 17.62
N ASP A 793 -5.80 -22.79 17.15
CA ASP A 793 -6.11 -22.89 15.73
C ASP A 793 -6.36 -21.51 15.08
N GLY A 794 -6.54 -21.49 13.76
CA GLY A 794 -6.76 -20.24 13.02
C GLY A 794 -8.05 -19.50 13.42
N ILE A 795 -9.10 -20.22 13.86
CA ILE A 795 -10.34 -19.61 14.35
C ILE A 795 -10.11 -18.99 15.73
N ASP A 796 -9.33 -19.64 16.60
CA ASP A 796 -8.94 -19.06 17.90
C ASP A 796 -8.15 -17.76 17.70
N VAL A 797 -7.22 -17.71 16.73
CA VAL A 797 -6.47 -16.50 16.40
C VAL A 797 -7.40 -15.36 15.97
N LEU A 798 -8.30 -15.59 15.02
CA LEU A 798 -9.26 -14.58 14.56
C LEU A 798 -10.21 -14.14 15.67
N THR A 799 -10.66 -15.07 16.52
CA THR A 799 -11.52 -14.76 17.66
C THR A 799 -10.82 -13.83 18.63
N ASN A 800 -9.58 -14.15 19.03
CA ASN A 800 -8.83 -13.35 20.00
C ASN A 800 -8.52 -11.95 19.43
N ALA A 801 -8.15 -11.87 18.16
CA ALA A 801 -7.96 -10.59 17.47
C ALA A 801 -9.26 -9.75 17.41
N ALA A 802 -10.40 -10.37 17.07
CA ALA A 802 -11.68 -9.67 17.07
C ALA A 802 -12.05 -9.16 18.49
N LEU A 803 -11.80 -9.96 19.53
CA LEU A 803 -12.01 -9.55 20.91
C LEU A 803 -11.11 -8.38 21.34
N SER A 804 -9.84 -8.35 20.91
CA SER A 804 -8.90 -7.26 21.24
C SER A 804 -9.28 -5.94 20.53
N MET A 805 -9.93 -6.04 19.37
CA MET A 805 -10.43 -4.89 18.60
C MET A 805 -11.67 -4.24 19.21
N VAL A 806 -12.66 -5.04 19.63
CA VAL A 806 -13.98 -4.52 20.05
C VAL A 806 -14.10 -4.27 21.54
N ARG A 807 -13.22 -4.85 22.38
CA ARG A 807 -13.26 -4.59 23.83
C ARG A 807 -12.52 -3.30 24.18
N PRO A 808 -13.07 -2.46 25.07
CA PRO A 808 -12.33 -1.35 25.65
C PRO A 808 -11.08 -1.84 26.39
N ALA A 809 -9.96 -1.14 26.20
CA ALA A 809 -8.70 -1.44 26.88
C ALA A 809 -8.35 -0.34 27.89
N GLU A 810 -7.85 -0.74 29.06
CA GLU A 810 -7.45 0.20 30.11
C GLU A 810 -6.23 1.01 29.64
N GLY A 811 -6.32 2.34 29.68
CA GLY A 811 -5.24 3.23 29.26
C GLY A 811 -5.10 3.43 27.76
N LEU A 812 -5.99 2.87 26.94
CA LEU A 812 -6.05 3.18 25.51
C LEU A 812 -6.48 4.63 25.31
N LEU A 813 -5.67 5.38 24.56
CA LEU A 813 -5.94 6.76 24.20
C LEU A 813 -5.84 6.92 22.68
N ASP A 814 -6.62 7.85 22.12
CA ASP A 814 -6.32 8.40 20.80
C ASP A 814 -5.04 9.28 20.86
N ARG A 815 -4.59 9.74 19.70
CA ARG A 815 -3.40 10.59 19.60
C ARG A 815 -3.58 11.94 20.31
N ALA A 816 -4.82 12.42 20.44
CA ALA A 816 -5.18 13.64 21.18
C ALA A 816 -5.25 13.45 22.70
N GLY A 817 -5.12 12.21 23.21
CA GLY A 817 -5.16 11.87 24.62
C GLY A 817 -6.57 11.62 25.19
N SER A 818 -7.58 11.39 24.36
CA SER A 818 -8.94 10.99 24.76
C SER A 818 -9.06 9.48 24.94
N ALA A 819 -9.83 9.06 25.95
CA ALA A 819 -10.20 7.65 26.20
C ALA A 819 -11.63 7.32 25.73
N VAL A 820 -12.30 8.27 25.08
CA VAL A 820 -13.68 8.17 24.61
C VAL A 820 -13.80 8.67 23.18
N THR A 821 -14.77 8.12 22.46
CA THR A 821 -15.19 8.56 21.12
C THR A 821 -16.72 8.71 21.08
N THR A 822 -17.29 9.08 19.94
CA THR A 822 -18.74 9.28 19.77
C THR A 822 -19.29 8.43 18.64
N THR A 823 -20.48 7.85 18.84
CA THR A 823 -21.25 7.25 17.74
C THR A 823 -21.67 8.30 16.71
N ASN A 824 -22.12 7.88 15.54
CA ASN A 824 -22.66 8.79 14.51
C ASN A 824 -23.86 9.63 15.03
N GLY A 825 -24.64 9.08 15.97
CA GLY A 825 -25.71 9.80 16.68
C GLY A 825 -25.25 10.72 17.82
N GLY A 826 -23.94 10.82 18.08
CA GLY A 826 -23.34 11.72 19.07
C GLY A 826 -23.32 11.18 20.51
N ARG A 827 -23.51 9.87 20.71
CA ARG A 827 -23.42 9.23 22.03
C ARG A 827 -21.95 8.97 22.38
N GLU A 828 -21.50 9.48 23.52
CA GLU A 828 -20.15 9.22 24.04
C GLU A 828 -20.01 7.74 24.48
N ILE A 829 -18.97 7.07 23.99
CA ILE A 829 -18.66 5.67 24.28
C ILE A 829 -17.16 5.49 24.60
N PRO A 830 -16.78 4.46 25.39
CA PRO A 830 -15.37 4.14 25.61
C PRO A 830 -14.67 3.76 24.31
N LEU A 831 -13.45 4.27 24.13
CA LEU A 831 -12.63 3.98 22.96
C LEU A 831 -12.21 2.51 22.93
N THR A 832 -12.16 1.94 21.72
CA THR A 832 -11.60 0.61 21.46
C THR A 832 -10.61 0.69 20.30
N ARG A 833 -9.80 -0.35 20.07
CA ARG A 833 -8.83 -0.34 18.97
C ARG A 833 -9.50 -0.31 17.59
N LEU A 834 -10.69 -0.91 17.46
CA LEU A 834 -11.53 -0.75 16.28
C LEU A 834 -11.88 0.72 16.04
N HIS A 835 -12.30 1.45 17.08
CA HIS A 835 -12.64 2.87 16.95
C HIS A 835 -11.42 3.73 16.56
N LEU A 836 -10.21 3.43 17.04
CA LEU A 836 -9.00 4.12 16.56
C LEU A 836 -8.83 4.04 15.03
N MET A 837 -9.20 2.91 14.42
CA MET A 837 -9.16 2.74 12.96
C MET A 837 -10.33 3.44 12.29
N LEU A 838 -11.56 3.26 12.81
CA LEU A 838 -12.76 3.82 12.22
C LEU A 838 -12.79 5.35 12.30
N ASP A 839 -12.39 5.92 13.44
CA ASP A 839 -12.32 7.37 13.64
C ASP A 839 -11.30 7.98 12.67
N ALA A 840 -10.11 7.36 12.53
CA ALA A 840 -9.11 7.82 11.56
C ALA A 840 -9.62 7.76 10.11
N LEU A 841 -10.35 6.71 9.71
CA LEU A 841 -10.94 6.61 8.38
C LEU A 841 -12.10 7.62 8.18
N SER A 842 -12.91 7.86 9.21
CA SER A 842 -13.93 8.90 9.19
C SER A 842 -13.31 10.29 9.01
N ASP A 843 -12.18 10.54 9.66
CA ASP A 843 -11.44 11.79 9.51
C ASP A 843 -10.78 11.92 8.14
N PHE A 844 -10.42 10.83 7.46
CA PHE A 844 -10.01 10.87 6.03
C PHE A 844 -11.17 11.38 5.16
N ASP A 845 -12.37 10.82 5.34
CA ASP A 845 -13.54 11.23 4.58
C ASP A 845 -13.89 12.70 4.87
N ALA A 846 -13.81 13.13 6.13
CA ALA A 846 -14.01 14.52 6.52
C ALA A 846 -12.96 15.47 5.90
N ALA A 847 -11.69 15.06 5.89
CA ALA A 847 -10.60 15.84 5.28
C ALA A 847 -10.81 16.00 3.76
N PHE A 848 -11.15 14.92 3.05
CA PHE A 848 -11.46 14.99 1.62
C PHE A 848 -12.75 15.76 1.31
N ALA A 849 -13.77 15.68 2.17
CA ALA A 849 -15.00 16.47 2.01
C ALA A 849 -14.74 17.99 2.14
N GLY A 850 -13.71 18.39 2.90
CA GLY A 850 -13.24 19.77 3.01
C GLY A 850 -12.35 20.23 1.84
N ALA A 851 -11.85 19.30 1.01
CA ALA A 851 -10.93 19.57 -0.09
C ALA A 851 -11.65 19.73 -1.45
N PRO A 852 -10.98 20.26 -2.50
CA PRO A 852 -11.53 20.26 -3.85
C PRO A 852 -11.91 18.85 -4.32
N PRO A 853 -13.10 18.62 -4.93
CA PRO A 853 -13.58 17.29 -5.30
C PRO A 853 -12.62 16.49 -6.19
N GLU A 854 -11.88 17.17 -7.07
CA GLU A 854 -10.88 16.57 -7.95
C GLU A 854 -9.80 15.78 -7.18
N ARG A 855 -9.43 16.22 -5.96
CA ARG A 855 -8.46 15.49 -5.13
C ARG A 855 -8.98 14.12 -4.72
N LEU A 856 -10.25 14.04 -4.34
CA LEU A 856 -10.89 12.76 -3.98
C LEU A 856 -11.08 11.87 -5.21
N GLU A 857 -11.44 12.45 -6.36
CA GLU A 857 -11.57 11.73 -7.63
C GLU A 857 -10.24 11.07 -8.04
N ARG A 858 -9.14 11.84 -8.06
CA ARG A 858 -7.79 11.33 -8.35
C ARG A 858 -7.31 10.30 -7.33
N TRP A 859 -7.53 10.55 -6.04
CA TRP A 859 -7.22 9.60 -4.96
C TRP A 859 -7.94 8.26 -5.13
N ARG A 860 -9.25 8.28 -5.46
CA ARG A 860 -10.04 7.07 -5.72
C ARG A 860 -9.59 6.35 -6.98
N SER A 861 -9.34 7.09 -8.06
CA SER A 861 -8.80 6.54 -9.31
C SER A 861 -7.49 5.79 -9.09
N ALA A 862 -6.54 6.43 -8.39
CA ALA A 862 -5.26 5.81 -8.09
C ALA A 862 -5.37 4.56 -7.21
N ARG A 863 -6.29 4.57 -6.23
CA ARG A 863 -6.58 3.38 -5.42
C ARG A 863 -7.16 2.23 -6.26
N SER A 864 -8.01 2.53 -7.23
CA SER A 864 -8.56 1.54 -8.16
C SER A 864 -7.47 0.90 -9.00
N VAL A 865 -6.52 1.69 -9.55
CA VAL A 865 -5.36 1.16 -10.27
C VAL A 865 -4.49 0.25 -9.40
N LEU A 866 -4.29 0.59 -8.12
CA LEU A 866 -3.55 -0.28 -7.19
C LEU A 866 -4.26 -1.63 -6.97
N VAL A 867 -5.59 -1.61 -6.82
CA VAL A 867 -6.41 -2.83 -6.70
C VAL A 867 -6.28 -3.67 -7.96
N ASP A 868 -6.41 -3.05 -9.13
CA ASP A 868 -6.32 -3.70 -10.45
C ASP A 868 -4.92 -4.23 -10.78
N GLN A 869 -3.87 -3.69 -10.16
CA GLN A 869 -2.51 -4.20 -10.36
C GLN A 869 -2.16 -5.31 -9.35
N PHE A 870 -2.58 -5.18 -8.09
CA PHE A 870 -2.05 -6.00 -7.01
C PHE A 870 -2.97 -7.14 -6.56
N LEU A 871 -4.28 -6.97 -6.68
CA LEU A 871 -5.26 -7.95 -6.22
C LEU A 871 -5.84 -8.89 -7.28
N PRO A 872 -5.60 -8.76 -8.62
CA PRO A 872 -6.18 -9.71 -9.57
C PRO A 872 -5.83 -11.15 -9.26
N ILE A 873 -6.83 -12.02 -9.43
CA ILE A 873 -6.73 -13.44 -9.16
C ILE A 873 -6.73 -14.21 -10.48
N ARG A 874 -5.77 -15.14 -10.62
CA ARG A 874 -5.75 -16.09 -11.72
C ARG A 874 -6.09 -17.48 -11.22
N GLU A 875 -6.80 -18.25 -12.04
CA GLU A 875 -7.02 -19.66 -11.80
C GLU A 875 -6.05 -20.52 -12.63
N ARG A 876 -5.33 -21.42 -11.98
CA ARG A 876 -4.42 -22.36 -12.65
C ARG A 876 -4.64 -23.77 -12.12
N SER A 877 -5.05 -24.67 -13.01
CA SER A 877 -5.26 -26.09 -12.66
C SER A 877 -6.25 -26.31 -11.50
N GLY A 878 -7.28 -25.46 -11.39
CA GLY A 878 -8.29 -25.52 -10.32
C GLY A 878 -7.92 -24.77 -9.05
N ALA A 879 -6.75 -24.13 -9.00
CA ALA A 879 -6.31 -23.32 -7.86
C ALA A 879 -6.27 -21.83 -8.23
N ARG A 880 -7.07 -21.04 -7.51
CA ARG A 880 -6.95 -19.58 -7.41
C ARG A 880 -5.62 -19.18 -6.76
N GLN A 881 -4.99 -18.14 -7.27
CA GLN A 881 -3.76 -17.57 -6.73
C GLN A 881 -3.66 -16.10 -7.17
N LEU A 882 -2.88 -15.29 -6.48
CA LEU A 882 -2.54 -13.94 -6.93
C LEU A 882 -1.93 -14.03 -8.34
N GLU A 883 -2.48 -13.27 -9.28
CA GLU A 883 -1.98 -13.20 -10.64
C GLU A 883 -0.57 -12.61 -10.66
N ASN A 884 -0.41 -11.51 -9.93
CA ASN A 884 0.86 -10.85 -9.71
C ASN A 884 1.71 -11.62 -8.69
N ARG A 885 2.67 -12.40 -9.19
CA ARG A 885 3.56 -13.18 -8.32
C ARG A 885 4.56 -12.32 -7.54
N ARG A 886 4.85 -11.10 -7.98
CA ARG A 886 5.73 -10.19 -7.22
C ARG A 886 5.03 -9.70 -5.96
N VAL A 887 3.72 -9.44 -6.01
CA VAL A 887 2.92 -9.11 -4.82
C VAL A 887 2.88 -10.27 -3.83
N TYR A 888 2.71 -11.51 -4.32
CA TYR A 888 2.87 -12.69 -3.46
C TYR A 888 4.24 -12.72 -2.78
N GLY A 889 5.32 -12.46 -3.54
CA GLY A 889 6.67 -12.34 -3.00
C GLY A 889 6.81 -11.22 -1.97
N LEU A 890 6.21 -10.05 -2.22
CA LEU A 890 6.20 -8.89 -1.32
C LEU A 890 5.56 -9.24 0.02
N LEU A 891 4.37 -9.85 0.01
CA LEU A 891 3.67 -10.27 1.23
C LEU A 891 4.51 -11.29 2.03
N ARG A 892 5.17 -12.23 1.33
CA ARG A 892 6.09 -13.20 1.93
C ARG A 892 7.43 -12.63 2.40
N VAL A 893 7.65 -11.32 2.25
CA VAL A 893 8.77 -10.57 2.86
C VAL A 893 8.26 -9.66 3.97
N LEU A 894 7.21 -8.88 3.71
CA LEU A 894 6.70 -7.88 4.65
C LEU A 894 6.15 -8.51 5.94
N VAL A 895 5.39 -9.61 5.83
CA VAL A 895 4.79 -10.26 7.00
C VAL A 895 5.86 -10.80 7.96
N PRO A 896 6.84 -11.62 7.51
CA PRO A 896 7.94 -12.03 8.38
C PRO A 896 8.77 -10.86 8.92
N PHE A 897 9.06 -9.84 8.09
CA PHE A 897 9.83 -8.68 8.52
C PHE A 897 9.15 -7.93 9.68
N LEU A 898 7.84 -7.70 9.59
CA LEU A 898 7.07 -7.05 10.65
C LEU A 898 7.09 -7.89 11.94
N ARG A 899 6.93 -9.22 11.83
CA ARG A 899 7.00 -10.14 12.98
C ARG A 899 8.37 -10.10 13.65
N ASP A 900 9.45 -10.09 12.88
CA ASP A 900 10.81 -9.99 13.40
C ASP A 900 11.01 -8.66 14.16
N ARG A 901 10.47 -7.55 13.65
CA ARG A 901 10.50 -6.25 14.36
C ARG A 901 9.73 -6.28 15.67
N ILE A 902 8.51 -6.82 15.67
CA ILE A 902 7.73 -6.99 16.90
C ILE A 902 8.50 -7.85 17.91
N ALA A 903 9.08 -8.97 17.47
CA ALA A 903 9.84 -9.88 18.32
C ALA A 903 11.10 -9.22 18.92
N ASP A 904 11.86 -8.47 18.12
CA ASP A 904 13.07 -7.78 18.56
C ASP A 904 12.78 -6.70 19.60
N HIS A 905 11.75 -5.88 19.36
CA HIS A 905 11.34 -4.84 20.31
C HIS A 905 10.71 -5.44 21.59
N ARG A 906 9.95 -6.52 21.45
CA ARG A 906 9.44 -7.27 22.62
C ARG A 906 10.58 -7.85 23.46
N ALA A 907 11.64 -8.35 22.83
CA ALA A 907 12.82 -8.88 23.52
C ALA A 907 13.61 -7.79 24.26
N ARG A 908 13.64 -6.56 23.74
CA ARG A 908 14.25 -5.39 24.38
C ARG A 908 13.37 -4.78 25.47
N GLY A 909 12.06 -5.03 25.44
CA GLY A 909 11.09 -4.48 26.37
C GLY A 909 10.64 -3.05 26.03
N ASP A 910 10.87 -2.61 24.78
CA ASP A 910 10.55 -1.27 24.26
C ASP A 910 9.43 -1.29 23.20
N LEU A 911 8.73 -2.41 23.02
CA LEU A 911 7.68 -2.57 21.99
C LEU A 911 6.61 -1.46 22.02
N GLN A 912 6.13 -1.09 23.21
CA GLN A 912 5.11 -0.04 23.34
C GLN A 912 5.66 1.33 22.93
N GLU A 913 6.83 1.72 23.45
CA GLU A 913 7.50 2.98 23.11
C GLU A 913 7.82 3.07 21.61
N TRP A 914 8.30 1.97 21.01
CA TRP A 914 8.59 1.90 19.58
C TRP A 914 7.33 2.08 18.72
N ALA A 915 6.24 1.39 19.06
CA ALA A 915 5.01 1.37 18.31
C ALA A 915 4.25 2.71 18.40
N GLU A 916 4.14 3.28 19.61
CA GLU A 916 3.55 4.61 19.83
C GLU A 916 4.37 5.73 19.17
N GLY A 917 5.70 5.54 19.06
CA GLY A 917 6.59 6.48 18.36
C GLY A 917 6.53 6.43 16.83
N LEU A 918 5.80 5.48 16.22
CA LEU A 918 5.72 5.37 14.75
C LEU A 918 5.07 6.59 14.11
N SER A 919 3.95 7.06 14.68
CA SER A 919 3.26 8.26 14.17
C SER A 919 4.14 9.49 14.29
N GLY A 920 4.78 9.72 15.45
CA GLY A 920 5.68 10.85 15.67
C GLY A 920 6.85 10.89 14.68
N ARG A 921 7.53 9.77 14.42
CA ARG A 921 8.61 9.71 13.42
C ARG A 921 8.12 10.03 12.01
N MET A 922 6.89 9.60 11.68
CA MET A 922 6.28 9.90 10.38
C MET A 922 5.86 11.37 10.29
N GLU A 923 5.37 11.97 11.37
CA GLU A 923 5.07 13.40 11.47
C GLU A 923 6.33 14.25 11.28
N ASP A 924 7.42 13.89 11.94
CA ASP A 924 8.70 14.60 11.81
C ASP A 924 9.21 14.54 10.36
N THR A 925 9.10 13.37 9.71
CA THR A 925 9.57 13.19 8.33
C THR A 925 8.70 13.93 7.31
N LEU A 926 7.38 13.69 7.33
CA LEU A 926 6.46 14.26 6.33
C LEU A 926 6.12 15.73 6.60
N GLY A 927 6.21 16.16 7.87
CA GLY A 927 5.98 17.54 8.30
C GLY A 927 7.23 18.43 8.26
N SER A 928 8.41 17.87 7.97
CA SER A 928 9.68 18.61 7.82
C SER A 928 9.60 19.70 6.75
N HIS A 929 10.51 20.66 6.79
CA HIS A 929 10.63 21.74 5.81
C HIS A 929 10.84 21.21 4.39
N VAL A 930 11.71 20.21 4.22
CA VAL A 930 11.94 19.53 2.94
C VAL A 930 10.69 18.75 2.52
N GLY A 931 10.04 18.03 3.43
CA GLY A 931 8.81 17.29 3.14
C GLY A 931 7.68 18.19 2.66
N ALA A 932 7.41 19.27 3.38
CA ALA A 932 6.36 20.24 3.05
C ALA A 932 6.60 20.93 1.70
N THR A 933 7.82 21.39 1.45
CA THR A 933 8.18 22.05 0.17
C THR A 933 8.17 21.06 -0.99
N ALA A 934 8.57 19.80 -0.77
CA ALA A 934 8.49 18.75 -1.79
C ALA A 934 7.06 18.41 -2.18
N PHE A 935 6.13 18.32 -1.22
CA PHE A 935 4.71 18.10 -1.53
C PHE A 935 4.09 19.27 -2.29
N ARG A 936 4.39 20.52 -1.88
CA ARG A 936 3.93 21.71 -2.61
C ARG A 936 4.50 21.78 -4.02
N PHE A 937 5.78 21.49 -4.20
CA PHE A 937 6.39 21.40 -5.53
C PHE A 937 5.77 20.30 -6.38
N SER A 938 5.57 19.10 -5.82
CA SER A 938 4.90 18.01 -6.52
C SER A 938 3.48 18.39 -6.91
N GLU A 939 2.73 19.04 -6.02
CA GLU A 939 1.39 19.54 -6.32
C GLU A 939 1.41 20.52 -7.49
N ALA A 940 2.30 21.51 -7.46
CA ALA A 940 2.44 22.52 -8.50
C ALA A 940 2.79 21.88 -9.86
N VAL A 941 3.75 20.96 -9.91
CA VAL A 941 4.10 20.19 -11.12
C VAL A 941 2.89 19.40 -11.64
N GLN A 942 2.09 18.81 -10.76
CA GLN A 942 0.93 18.01 -11.17
C GLN A 942 -0.25 18.82 -11.71
N THR A 943 -0.30 20.13 -11.42
CA THR A 943 -1.28 21.03 -12.07
C THR A 943 -0.91 21.37 -13.52
N ASP A 944 0.35 21.15 -13.91
CA ASP A 944 0.83 21.23 -15.28
C ASP A 944 0.75 19.83 -15.94
N GLU A 945 -0.32 19.60 -16.70
CA GLU A 945 -0.58 18.30 -17.32
C GLU A 945 0.54 17.85 -18.27
N VAL A 946 1.26 18.78 -18.92
CA VAL A 946 2.38 18.43 -19.81
C VAL A 946 3.61 18.01 -18.99
N ALA A 947 3.91 18.73 -17.91
CA ALA A 947 4.99 18.37 -16.99
C ALA A 947 4.75 17.01 -16.33
N LYS A 948 3.51 16.75 -15.93
CA LYS A 948 3.07 15.46 -15.39
C LYS A 948 3.31 14.32 -16.39
N GLU A 949 2.94 14.49 -17.65
CA GLU A 949 3.13 13.49 -18.71
C GLU A 949 4.63 13.20 -18.96
N GLU A 950 5.46 14.24 -19.11
CA GLU A 950 6.90 14.08 -19.36
C GLU A 950 7.63 13.42 -18.18
N LEU A 951 7.24 13.77 -16.94
CA LEU A 951 7.78 13.13 -15.74
C LEU A 951 7.42 11.64 -15.70
N ALA A 952 6.15 11.29 -15.93
CA ALA A 952 5.68 9.91 -15.97
C ALA A 952 6.44 9.10 -17.03
N GLU A 953 6.65 9.66 -18.22
CA GLU A 953 7.38 9.04 -19.32
C GLU A 953 8.87 8.78 -19.00
N LEU A 954 9.55 9.74 -18.37
CA LEU A 954 10.94 9.54 -17.92
C LEU A 954 11.04 8.41 -16.90
N VAL A 955 10.21 8.44 -15.85
CA VAL A 955 10.28 7.44 -14.79
C VAL A 955 9.93 6.06 -15.35
N ARG A 956 8.92 5.97 -16.23
CA ARG A 956 8.59 4.74 -16.96
C ARG A 956 9.77 4.22 -17.77
N TYR A 957 10.47 5.08 -18.50
CA TYR A 957 11.68 4.69 -19.25
C TYR A 957 12.77 4.15 -18.31
N LEU A 958 13.01 4.78 -17.16
CA LEU A 958 14.03 4.36 -16.20
C LEU A 958 13.69 3.06 -15.46
N MET A 959 12.39 2.72 -15.33
CA MET A 959 11.89 1.57 -14.57
C MET A 959 11.37 0.41 -15.44
N ASN A 960 11.38 0.55 -16.76
CA ASN A 960 10.94 -0.49 -17.69
C ASN A 960 12.11 -1.36 -18.18
N GLU A 961 12.04 -2.67 -17.95
CA GLU A 961 13.07 -3.64 -18.38
C GLU A 961 13.28 -3.69 -19.91
N ALA A 962 12.28 -3.29 -20.69
CA ALA A 962 12.36 -3.25 -22.14
C ALA A 962 13.08 -2.00 -22.69
N SER A 963 13.41 -1.02 -21.82
CA SER A 963 14.06 0.22 -22.23
C SER A 963 15.48 0.00 -22.75
N GLU A 964 15.87 0.84 -23.71
CA GLU A 964 17.23 0.86 -24.26
C GLU A 964 18.26 1.40 -23.25
N ASN A 965 19.54 1.43 -23.65
CA ASN A 965 20.64 2.01 -22.87
C ASN A 965 20.86 1.40 -21.47
N ASP A 966 20.40 0.16 -21.26
CA ASP A 966 20.40 -0.50 -19.95
C ASP A 966 19.70 0.33 -18.87
N ALA A 967 18.67 1.11 -19.22
CA ALA A 967 18.05 2.09 -18.31
C ALA A 967 17.59 1.44 -17.00
N PHE A 968 16.81 0.36 -17.08
CA PHE A 968 16.37 -0.39 -15.91
C PHE A 968 17.53 -0.88 -15.04
N ASP A 969 18.50 -1.58 -15.64
CA ASP A 969 19.61 -2.19 -14.89
C ASP A 969 20.44 -1.13 -14.17
N THR A 970 20.65 -0.02 -14.85
CA THR A 970 21.47 1.08 -14.37
C THR A 970 20.75 1.82 -13.25
N THR A 971 19.45 2.09 -13.41
CA THR A 971 18.61 2.69 -12.36
C THR A 971 18.55 1.79 -11.13
N LEU A 972 18.23 0.50 -11.31
CA LEU A 972 18.14 -0.46 -10.20
C LEU A 972 19.45 -0.55 -9.41
N LEU A 973 20.59 -0.69 -10.10
CA LEU A 973 21.90 -0.77 -9.43
C LEU A 973 22.32 0.57 -8.83
N ALA A 974 22.03 1.70 -9.47
CA ALA A 974 22.32 3.02 -8.91
C ALA A 974 21.51 3.27 -7.63
N THR A 975 20.22 2.92 -7.62
CA THR A 975 19.36 3.03 -6.44
C THR A 975 19.84 2.10 -5.32
N ALA A 976 20.15 0.85 -5.64
CA ALA A 976 20.69 -0.08 -4.65
C ALA A 976 22.04 0.41 -4.09
N ASP A 977 22.91 0.97 -4.92
CA ASP A 977 24.19 1.50 -4.47
C ASP A 977 24.04 2.77 -3.63
N LEU A 978 23.12 3.66 -4.01
CA LEU A 978 22.80 4.88 -3.26
C LEU A 978 22.34 4.54 -1.84
N LEU A 979 21.46 3.55 -1.68
CA LEU A 979 21.02 3.09 -0.35
C LEU A 979 22.18 2.62 0.56
N GLN A 980 23.29 2.13 -0.02
CA GLN A 980 24.49 1.78 0.76
C GLN A 980 25.40 2.99 1.02
N VAL A 981 25.39 3.98 0.12
CA VAL A 981 26.20 5.20 0.26
C VAL A 981 25.58 6.16 1.28
N LEU A 982 24.26 6.19 1.40
CA LEU A 982 23.56 7.05 2.36
C LEU A 982 23.87 6.71 3.84
N GLU A 983 24.42 5.53 4.14
CA GLU A 983 24.89 5.18 5.50
C GLU A 983 26.31 5.73 5.80
N ASP A 984 27.03 6.22 4.79
CA ASP A 984 28.44 6.61 4.88
C ASP A 984 28.63 8.06 5.34
N ASP A 985 28.15 8.36 6.55
CA ASP A 985 28.18 9.70 7.16
C ASP A 985 29.62 10.28 7.19
N ASP A 986 30.62 9.43 7.43
CA ASP A 986 32.05 9.80 7.47
C ASP A 986 32.56 10.48 6.20
N ASN A 987 31.90 10.25 5.05
CA ASN A 987 32.28 10.83 3.77
C ASN A 987 31.20 11.73 3.17
N LEU A 988 29.92 11.50 3.47
CA LEU A 988 28.84 12.36 2.98
C LEU A 988 28.79 13.68 3.75
N VAL A 989 28.73 13.66 5.08
CA VAL A 989 28.53 14.86 5.91
C VAL A 989 29.60 15.95 5.65
N PRO A 990 30.88 15.65 5.43
CA PRO A 990 31.86 16.67 5.05
C PRO A 990 31.59 17.36 3.69
N LEU A 991 30.90 16.68 2.76
CA LEU A 991 30.62 17.20 1.42
C LEU A 991 29.35 18.05 1.38
N LEU A 992 28.30 17.67 2.11
CA LEU A 992 26.97 18.29 2.01
C LEU A 992 26.98 19.81 2.29
N PRO A 993 27.66 20.35 3.33
CA PRO A 993 27.68 21.78 3.57
C PRO A 993 28.39 22.60 2.49
N VAL A 994 29.39 22.02 1.81
CA VAL A 994 30.04 22.66 0.67
C VAL A 994 29.12 22.64 -0.55
N LEU A 995 28.43 21.53 -0.79
CA LEU A 995 27.47 21.41 -1.90
C LEU A 995 26.28 22.37 -1.75
N ALA A 996 25.87 22.67 -0.50
CA ALA A 996 24.83 23.65 -0.22
C ALA A 996 25.15 25.04 -0.78
N GLU A 997 26.43 25.45 -0.81
CA GLU A 997 26.88 26.72 -1.40
C GLU A 997 26.69 26.79 -2.92
N GLY A 998 26.54 25.64 -3.58
CA GLY A 998 26.20 25.56 -5.01
C GLY A 998 24.71 25.78 -5.29
N VAL A 999 23.86 25.61 -4.27
CA VAL A 999 22.40 25.85 -4.31
C VAL A 999 22.08 27.26 -3.84
N ALA A 1000 22.54 27.65 -2.64
CA ALA A 1000 22.35 28.98 -2.07
C ALA A 1000 23.71 29.55 -1.59
N PRO A 1001 24.33 30.44 -2.37
CA PRO A 1001 25.62 31.03 -2.02
C PRO A 1001 25.57 31.79 -0.69
N GLY A 1002 26.56 31.56 0.17
CA GLY A 1002 26.66 32.19 1.48
C GLY A 1002 25.81 31.54 2.57
N VAL A 1003 25.09 30.45 2.28
CA VAL A 1003 24.26 29.74 3.27
C VAL A 1003 25.06 29.36 4.53
N ARG A 1004 26.33 28.93 4.38
CA ARG A 1004 27.18 28.55 5.53
C ARG A 1004 27.43 29.75 6.46
N ASP A 1005 27.64 30.93 5.91
CA ASP A 1005 27.87 32.16 6.69
C ASP A 1005 26.59 32.60 7.41
N GLN A 1006 25.44 32.42 6.78
CA GLN A 1006 24.14 32.75 7.38
C GLN A 1006 23.83 31.86 8.58
N ILE A 1007 24.14 30.56 8.51
CA ILE A 1007 23.85 29.60 9.58
C ILE A 1007 24.95 29.49 10.65
N ALA A 1008 26.13 30.08 10.44
CA ALA A 1008 27.30 29.90 11.31
C ALA A 1008 27.06 30.28 12.79
N GLY A 1009 26.10 31.16 13.07
CA GLY A 1009 25.72 31.59 14.42
C GLY A 1009 24.61 30.75 15.07
N GLY A 1010 24.00 29.81 14.36
CA GLY A 1010 22.73 29.18 14.73
C GLY A 1010 21.57 30.18 14.83
N GLY A 1011 20.46 29.75 15.43
CA GLY A 1011 19.30 30.62 15.67
C GLY A 1011 18.28 30.62 14.53
N VAL A 1012 17.40 31.62 14.50
CA VAL A 1012 16.27 31.65 13.56
C VAL A 1012 16.72 32.17 12.20
N VAL A 1013 16.48 31.37 11.16
CA VAL A 1013 16.71 31.72 9.75
C VAL A 1013 15.37 31.80 9.04
N ASP A 1014 15.17 32.85 8.26
CA ASP A 1014 14.04 32.96 7.32
C ASP A 1014 14.51 32.41 5.97
N PRO A 1015 13.97 31.26 5.50
CA PRO A 1015 14.39 30.68 4.23
C PRO A 1015 14.26 31.66 3.05
N ALA A 1016 13.30 32.58 3.08
CA ALA A 1016 13.10 33.57 2.02
C ALA A 1016 14.23 34.61 1.91
N GLU A 1017 15.11 34.72 2.91
CA GLU A 1017 16.31 35.56 2.87
C GLU A 1017 17.52 34.88 2.19
N LEU A 1018 17.39 33.59 1.83
CA LEU A 1018 18.41 32.88 1.04
C LEU A 1018 18.29 33.25 -0.44
N GLU A 1019 19.35 33.89 -0.94
CA GLU A 1019 19.51 34.22 -2.35
C GLU A 1019 19.93 32.97 -3.14
N LEU A 1020 19.11 32.55 -4.10
CA LEU A 1020 19.44 31.50 -5.07
C LEU A 1020 20.12 32.07 -6.31
N ALA A 1021 19.85 33.35 -6.60
CA ALA A 1021 20.32 34.03 -7.80
C ALA A 1021 21.86 34.06 -7.87
N GLY A 1022 22.40 33.68 -9.01
CA GLY A 1022 23.85 33.62 -9.22
C GLY A 1022 24.53 32.39 -8.61
N SER A 1023 23.76 31.45 -8.06
CA SER A 1023 24.29 30.15 -7.64
C SER A 1023 24.74 29.30 -8.83
N ALA A 1024 25.54 28.27 -8.56
CA ALA A 1024 25.99 27.36 -9.62
C ALA A 1024 24.82 26.62 -10.27
N ILE A 1025 23.78 26.27 -9.48
CA ILE A 1025 22.57 25.61 -10.00
C ILE A 1025 21.71 26.60 -10.79
N ASP A 1026 21.40 27.76 -10.22
CA ASP A 1026 20.59 28.80 -10.85
C ASP A 1026 21.17 29.23 -12.22
N THR A 1027 22.45 29.61 -12.24
CA THR A 1027 23.14 30.01 -13.49
C THR A 1027 23.27 28.87 -14.50
N THR A 1028 23.27 27.61 -14.05
CA THR A 1028 23.24 26.45 -14.95
C THR A 1028 21.85 26.23 -15.54
N LEU A 1029 20.79 26.37 -14.75
CA LEU A 1029 19.41 26.27 -15.22
C LEU A 1029 19.09 27.39 -16.22
N ASP A 1030 19.49 28.63 -15.92
CA ASP A 1030 19.38 29.76 -16.85
C ASP A 1030 20.10 29.48 -18.17
N LEU A 1031 21.37 29.07 -18.11
CA LEU A 1031 22.11 28.73 -19.32
C LEU A 1031 21.44 27.59 -20.11
N LEU A 1032 20.91 26.57 -19.44
CA LEU A 1032 20.20 25.48 -20.10
C LEU A 1032 18.91 25.94 -20.78
N ARG A 1033 18.14 26.85 -20.16
CA ARG A 1033 16.94 27.47 -20.75
C ARG A 1033 17.30 28.13 -22.07
N ASP A 1034 18.30 29.01 -22.05
CA ASP A 1034 18.73 29.74 -23.23
C ASP A 1034 19.31 28.83 -24.31
N ILE A 1035 20.09 27.81 -23.93
CA ILE A 1035 20.65 26.83 -24.88
C ILE A 1035 19.55 26.04 -25.59
N VAL A 1036 18.54 25.58 -24.85
CA VAL A 1036 17.44 24.79 -25.41
C VAL A 1036 16.63 25.61 -26.42
N GLU A 1037 16.41 26.90 -26.16
CA GLU A 1037 15.70 27.79 -27.10
C GLU A 1037 16.41 27.93 -28.46
N VAL A 1038 17.74 27.82 -28.48
CA VAL A 1038 18.54 28.04 -29.69
C VAL A 1038 19.02 26.76 -30.37
N ASP A 1039 18.89 25.58 -29.75
CA ASP A 1039 19.24 24.29 -30.35
C ASP A 1039 18.15 23.75 -31.30
N ASP A 1040 17.84 24.53 -32.34
CA ASP A 1040 16.79 24.23 -33.33
C ASP A 1040 17.02 22.93 -34.13
N ARG A 1041 18.26 22.39 -34.12
CA ARG A 1041 18.62 21.11 -34.75
C ARG A 1041 18.76 19.95 -33.78
N ARG A 1042 18.52 20.14 -32.48
CA ARG A 1042 18.67 19.12 -31.43
C ARG A 1042 20.08 18.51 -31.38
N THR A 1043 21.08 19.33 -31.67
CA THR A 1043 22.50 18.96 -31.72
C THR A 1043 22.97 18.51 -30.34
N LEU A 1044 22.56 19.23 -29.28
CA LEU A 1044 22.95 18.93 -27.91
C LEU A 1044 22.48 17.54 -27.48
N ARG A 1045 21.27 17.14 -27.87
CA ARG A 1045 20.74 15.80 -27.61
C ARG A 1045 21.65 14.72 -28.20
N GLU A 1046 22.08 14.87 -29.46
CA GLU A 1046 22.97 13.90 -30.10
C GLU A 1046 24.35 13.87 -29.42
N VAL A 1047 24.89 15.03 -29.06
CA VAL A 1047 26.14 15.14 -28.31
C VAL A 1047 26.04 14.43 -26.96
N LEU A 1048 24.98 14.68 -26.19
CA LEU A 1048 24.76 14.07 -24.88
C LEU A 1048 24.60 12.54 -25.00
N ALA A 1049 23.81 12.06 -25.95
CA ALA A 1049 23.64 10.63 -26.19
C ALA A 1049 24.96 9.94 -26.60
N ASN A 1050 25.76 10.57 -27.46
CA ASN A 1050 27.07 10.06 -27.85
C ASN A 1050 28.05 10.06 -26.67
N LEU A 1051 28.03 11.10 -25.85
CA LEU A 1051 28.91 11.30 -24.69
C LEU A 1051 28.76 10.17 -23.65
N VAL A 1052 27.56 9.60 -23.52
CA VAL A 1052 27.26 8.47 -22.61
C VAL A 1052 27.11 7.11 -23.32
N SER A 1053 27.47 7.04 -24.60
CA SER A 1053 27.40 5.79 -25.36
C SER A 1053 28.54 4.84 -24.97
N LEU A 1054 28.21 3.57 -24.73
CA LEU A 1054 29.22 2.57 -24.33
C LEU A 1054 30.16 2.21 -25.48
N GLN A 1055 31.47 2.23 -25.19
CA GLN A 1055 32.52 1.72 -26.06
C GLN A 1055 32.74 0.22 -25.90
N GLU A 1056 33.53 -0.40 -26.80
CA GLU A 1056 33.90 -1.82 -26.72
C GLU A 1056 34.65 -2.20 -25.43
N ASN A 1057 35.38 -1.24 -24.84
CA ASN A 1057 36.09 -1.41 -23.56
C ASN A 1057 35.16 -1.28 -22.33
N GLY A 1058 33.89 -0.89 -22.51
CA GLY A 1058 32.90 -0.75 -21.45
C GLY A 1058 32.85 0.63 -20.78
N GLU A 1059 33.68 1.58 -21.20
CA GLU A 1059 33.64 2.99 -20.76
C GLU A 1059 32.80 3.83 -21.73
N THR A 1060 32.34 4.98 -21.26
CA THR A 1060 31.76 6.04 -22.08
C THR A 1060 32.79 7.12 -22.41
N PRO A 1061 32.59 7.90 -23.48
CA PRO A 1061 33.41 9.08 -23.73
C PRO A 1061 33.49 10.05 -22.54
N LEU A 1062 32.39 10.24 -21.79
CA LEU A 1062 32.36 11.07 -20.60
C LEU A 1062 33.36 10.63 -19.54
N GLU A 1063 33.33 9.33 -19.19
CA GLU A 1063 34.25 8.74 -18.21
C GLU A 1063 35.70 8.90 -18.68
N THR A 1064 35.97 8.63 -19.95
CA THR A 1064 37.32 8.81 -20.51
C THR A 1064 37.79 10.26 -20.42
N ILE A 1065 36.92 11.24 -20.71
CA ILE A 1065 37.28 12.66 -20.64
C ILE A 1065 37.56 13.07 -19.19
N ILE A 1066 36.69 12.71 -18.25
CA ILE A 1066 36.85 13.03 -16.82
C ILE A 1066 38.14 12.40 -16.28
N ASP A 1067 38.39 11.13 -16.59
CA ASP A 1067 39.59 10.39 -16.16
C ASP A 1067 40.86 11.03 -16.71
N VAL A 1068 40.90 11.37 -18.00
CA VAL A 1068 42.08 12.00 -18.61
C VAL A 1068 42.32 13.40 -18.02
N VAL A 1069 41.26 14.17 -17.79
CA VAL A 1069 41.37 15.49 -17.13
C VAL A 1069 41.94 15.33 -15.71
N ALA A 1070 41.46 14.35 -14.94
CA ALA A 1070 42.00 14.08 -13.61
C ALA A 1070 43.47 13.63 -13.65
N GLU A 1071 43.82 12.68 -14.53
CA GLU A 1071 45.18 12.12 -14.64
C GLU A 1071 46.21 13.14 -15.12
N VAL A 1072 45.80 14.10 -15.95
CA VAL A 1072 46.68 15.17 -16.44
C VAL A 1072 46.90 16.23 -15.37
N ASN A 1073 45.89 16.54 -14.55
CA ASN A 1073 45.93 17.66 -13.61
C ASN A 1073 46.30 17.29 -12.17
N ARG A 1074 46.55 16.01 -11.88
CA ARG A 1074 47.05 15.54 -10.58
C ARG A 1074 48.51 15.96 -10.32
N VAL A 1075 48.98 15.83 -9.07
CA VAL A 1075 50.32 16.32 -8.66
C VAL A 1075 51.44 15.56 -9.37
N GLU A 1076 51.28 14.25 -9.53
CA GLU A 1076 52.14 13.40 -10.35
C GLU A 1076 51.37 12.91 -11.58
N PRO A 1077 51.40 13.65 -12.72
CA PRO A 1077 50.59 13.32 -13.89
C PRO A 1077 50.78 11.89 -14.37
N ASN A 1078 49.67 11.22 -14.69
CA ASN A 1078 49.60 9.82 -15.13
C ASN A 1078 50.19 8.79 -14.13
N ALA A 1079 50.28 9.13 -12.84
CA ALA A 1079 50.68 8.18 -11.80
C ALA A 1079 49.72 6.99 -11.68
N GLY A 1080 48.46 7.17 -12.09
CA GLY A 1080 47.40 6.18 -11.98
C GLY A 1080 46.97 5.88 -10.54
N GLY A 1081 45.88 5.12 -10.41
CA GLY A 1081 45.31 4.76 -9.11
C GLY A 1081 44.58 5.91 -8.40
N PRO A 1082 44.09 5.66 -7.17
CA PRO A 1082 43.27 6.61 -6.41
C PRO A 1082 43.90 8.01 -6.28
N LEU A 1083 43.08 9.05 -6.38
CA LEU A 1083 43.50 10.44 -6.18
C LEU A 1083 43.71 10.72 -4.69
N ARG A 1084 44.89 11.23 -4.33
CA ARG A 1084 45.16 11.70 -2.96
C ARG A 1084 44.56 13.09 -2.71
N ALA A 1085 44.54 13.54 -1.46
CA ALA A 1085 44.07 14.89 -1.11
C ALA A 1085 44.81 15.98 -1.92
N ASP A 1086 46.13 15.88 -2.06
CA ASP A 1086 46.91 16.82 -2.87
C ASP A 1086 46.59 16.71 -4.37
N ASP A 1087 46.26 15.51 -4.86
CA ASP A 1087 45.80 15.33 -6.25
C ASP A 1087 44.45 16.00 -6.47
N HIS A 1088 43.49 15.83 -5.55
CA HIS A 1088 42.20 16.50 -5.61
C HIS A 1088 42.35 18.02 -5.63
N ARG A 1089 43.17 18.59 -4.73
CA ARG A 1089 43.46 20.03 -4.74
C ARG A 1089 44.10 20.48 -6.05
N SER A 1090 45.07 19.72 -6.56
CA SER A 1090 45.72 20.01 -7.84
C SER A 1090 44.73 19.98 -9.01
N VAL A 1091 43.83 18.98 -9.06
CA VAL A 1091 42.83 18.85 -10.12
C VAL A 1091 41.80 19.97 -10.04
N LEU A 1092 41.22 20.22 -8.86
CA LEU A 1092 40.25 21.29 -8.63
C LEU A 1092 40.86 22.67 -8.92
N GLY A 1093 42.04 22.96 -8.38
CA GLY A 1093 42.73 24.24 -8.56
C GLY A 1093 43.15 24.51 -9.99
N ASN A 1094 43.70 23.52 -10.71
CA ASN A 1094 44.03 23.67 -12.14
C ASN A 1094 42.77 23.86 -13.00
N THR A 1095 41.65 23.23 -12.63
CA THR A 1095 40.37 23.38 -13.34
C THR A 1095 39.80 24.77 -13.09
N ASN A 1096 39.80 25.22 -11.84
CA ASN A 1096 39.41 26.57 -11.43
C ASN A 1096 40.25 27.64 -12.15
N GLU A 1097 41.58 27.56 -12.10
CA GLU A 1097 42.48 28.48 -12.80
C GLU A 1097 42.19 28.52 -14.31
N PHE A 1098 41.93 27.36 -14.91
CA PHE A 1098 41.52 27.32 -16.32
C PHE A 1098 40.20 28.04 -16.57
N LEU A 1099 39.20 27.93 -15.69
CA LEU A 1099 37.91 28.61 -15.87
C LEU A 1099 38.05 30.13 -15.75
N VAL A 1100 38.83 30.64 -14.78
CA VAL A 1100 38.84 32.08 -14.44
C VAL A 1100 40.05 32.90 -14.92
N ASP A 1101 41.10 32.29 -15.49
CA ASP A 1101 42.28 33.04 -15.95
C ASP A 1101 41.99 33.90 -17.21
N GLU A 1102 41.98 35.23 -17.03
CA GLU A 1102 41.75 36.25 -18.08
C GLU A 1102 42.74 36.22 -19.26
N ARG A 1103 43.92 35.63 -19.08
CA ARG A 1103 45.02 35.61 -20.07
C ARG A 1103 45.18 34.26 -20.73
N ARG A 1104 45.06 33.19 -19.95
CA ARG A 1104 45.37 31.80 -20.34
C ARG A 1104 44.26 30.80 -20.01
N GLY A 1105 43.14 31.24 -19.47
CA GLY A 1105 41.96 30.40 -19.21
C GLY A 1105 40.87 30.54 -20.27
N LEU A 1106 39.65 30.18 -19.87
CA LEU A 1106 38.42 30.23 -20.63
C LEU A 1106 37.91 31.67 -20.78
N GLU A 1107 38.12 32.54 -19.79
CA GLU A 1107 37.87 33.98 -19.87
C GLU A 1107 38.56 34.63 -21.08
N ARG A 1108 39.78 34.19 -21.40
CA ARG A 1108 40.48 34.67 -22.60
C ARG A 1108 39.76 34.28 -23.90
N ILE A 1109 39.08 33.14 -23.92
CA ILE A 1109 38.29 32.69 -25.08
C ILE A 1109 37.06 33.58 -25.21
N TYR A 1110 36.39 33.88 -24.10
CA TYR A 1110 35.27 34.81 -24.05
C TYR A 1110 35.65 36.19 -24.59
N ASP A 1111 36.76 36.76 -24.13
CA ASP A 1111 37.35 38.01 -24.64
C ASP A 1111 37.53 37.99 -26.17
N VAL A 1112 38.04 36.88 -26.72
CA VAL A 1112 38.29 36.74 -28.16
C VAL A 1112 36.98 36.68 -28.94
N VAL A 1113 35.99 35.94 -28.44
CA VAL A 1113 34.66 35.87 -29.06
C VAL A 1113 33.96 37.22 -28.97
N GLN A 1114 33.97 37.89 -27.83
CA GLN A 1114 33.38 39.22 -27.64
C GLN A 1114 34.05 40.29 -28.52
N ALA A 1115 35.37 40.19 -28.75
CA ALA A 1115 36.11 41.11 -29.61
C ALA A 1115 36.00 40.82 -31.12
N ARG A 1116 35.19 39.85 -31.54
CA ARG A 1116 35.00 39.49 -32.94
C ARG A 1116 34.48 40.68 -33.76
N GLN A 1117 35.00 40.85 -34.98
CA GLN A 1117 34.48 41.82 -35.94
C GLN A 1117 33.52 41.10 -36.87
N LEU A 1118 32.24 41.44 -36.82
CA LEU A 1118 31.26 40.98 -37.80
C LEU A 1118 31.49 41.77 -39.10
N GLU A 1119 31.85 41.10 -40.20
CA GLU A 1119 31.75 41.72 -41.53
C GLU A 1119 30.27 41.83 -41.89
N GLU A 1120 29.77 43.05 -42.11
CA GLU A 1120 28.36 43.35 -42.50
C GLU A 1120 27.93 42.69 -43.82
#